data_AF-A0A6B1HWE7-F1
#
_entry.id   AF-A0A6B1HWE7-F1
#
_cell.length_a   1.000
_cell.length_b   1.000
_cell.length_c   1.000
_cell.angle_alpha   90.00
_cell.angle_beta   90.00
_cell.angle_gamma   90.00
#
_symmetry.space_group_name_H-M   'P 1'
#
loop_
_entity.id
_entity.type
_entity.pdbx_description
1 polymer ?
#
loop_
_entity_poly.entity_id
_entity_poly.type
_entity_poly.pdbx_seq_one_letter_code
_entity_poly.pdbx_strand_id
1 'polypeptide(L)'
;MILIVSILLALCSAASQAQQSASERMAARLRQIASEIRVQVPTNLNTLNMNAASAAYLREQLAKAQNRDRKQALRLELAIQLLRAGQTREAIAELHILQAQDLPPSLRTHVRDRLAIAYLRLGEQENCLLHHTIASCLLPIQGEGIHTLQEGSQAAIEQYTAALRKDPDDLSAHWLLNIAYMTLGQYPHAVPPEWLVPPDCFADSCAVGRFADRAPGLGLDVVALSGGSIVDDFDNDGYLDVVASSWGLDDQLRYFRNQGDGTFAERTEQAGLTGQVGGLNICQADYDNDGNRDILVLRGAWLADLGHHPNSLLRNSGGTFADATEAAGLLAFHPTHSAAWSDYDNDGDLDLYVGNESDAWERHPCQLYQNQGDGTFADVAPERDIDNIGFVKGVTWGDYDDDGDPDLYLSRLGQDNVLYRNEGPREPFADATTEAGVAEPQGSFPTWFWDYDNDGDLDLFAAGYHSEDPADIAAVYLGPPSAAARPPCYQTHGDGTFADITAQVGMDGIILAMGANFGDIDNDGFLDCYIGTGNPDLRSLLPNRMMRNVGGQRFAEATFSGGFGHIQKGHGISFADLDNDGDQDIYIVLGGAYDGDFYQNVLFENPGHGHRWLTLRLEGVQSNRDALGAHIQARIREKGLVRDIYATVGSGGSFGASSLQQEIGLGRADTLLFVEVIWPTTGQKQRFSNLAMDQIVHIREGDATPIPVHLNRLSLSASP
;
A
#
# COMPACT_ATOMS: atom_id res chain seq x y z
N MET A 1 -42.71 -21.53 30.29
CA MET A 1 -42.76 -21.60 28.81
C MET A 1 -41.75 -20.65 28.17
N ILE A 2 -41.74 -19.36 28.52
CA ILE A 2 -40.79 -18.36 27.97
C ILE A 2 -39.32 -18.72 28.25
N LEU A 3 -38.98 -19.15 29.48
CA LEU A 3 -37.62 -19.56 29.85
C LEU A 3 -37.11 -20.79 29.07
N ILE A 4 -38.02 -21.72 28.73
CA ILE A 4 -37.69 -22.94 27.99
C ILE A 4 -37.48 -22.61 26.50
N VAL A 5 -38.25 -21.67 25.94
CA VAL A 5 -38.09 -21.20 24.56
C VAL A 5 -36.80 -20.41 24.39
N SER A 6 -36.40 -19.58 25.35
CA SER A 6 -35.12 -18.86 25.33
C SER A 6 -33.92 -19.80 25.45
N ILE A 7 -34.01 -20.85 26.28
CA ILE A 7 -32.96 -21.87 26.41
C ILE A 7 -32.89 -22.74 25.14
N LEU A 8 -34.02 -23.09 24.53
CA LEU A 8 -34.05 -23.83 23.26
C LEU A 8 -33.51 -23.00 22.08
N LEU A 9 -33.78 -21.69 22.03
CA LEU A 9 -33.21 -20.80 21.02
C LEU A 9 -31.69 -20.63 21.19
N ALA A 10 -31.20 -20.48 22.42
CA ALA A 10 -29.77 -20.42 22.71
C ALA A 10 -29.03 -21.74 22.44
N LEU A 11 -29.67 -22.89 22.70
CA LEU A 11 -29.13 -24.21 22.36
C LEU A 11 -29.17 -24.47 20.85
N CYS A 12 -30.19 -23.97 20.13
CA CYS A 12 -30.23 -24.04 18.66
C CYS A 12 -29.19 -23.12 18.01
N SER A 13 -28.94 -21.92 18.55
CA SER A 13 -27.90 -21.03 18.04
C SER A 13 -26.49 -21.58 18.29
N ALA A 14 -26.24 -22.14 19.47
CA ALA A 14 -24.97 -22.81 19.78
C ALA A 14 -24.75 -24.08 18.94
N ALA A 15 -25.79 -24.86 18.69
CA ALA A 15 -25.71 -26.02 17.78
C ALA A 15 -25.51 -25.61 16.31
N SER A 16 -26.07 -24.48 15.88
CA SER A 16 -25.85 -23.94 14.52
C SER A 16 -24.44 -23.36 14.32
N GLN A 17 -23.84 -22.78 15.36
CA GLN A 17 -22.45 -22.30 15.33
C GLN A 17 -21.44 -23.45 15.33
N ALA A 18 -21.75 -24.57 16.01
CA ALA A 18 -20.90 -25.76 16.04
C ALA A 18 -20.82 -26.50 14.69
N GLN A 19 -21.70 -26.17 13.73
CA GLN A 19 -21.76 -26.81 12.41
C GLN A 19 -21.17 -25.93 11.28
N GLN A 20 -20.83 -24.67 11.57
CA GLN A 20 -20.19 -23.73 10.64
C GLN A 20 -18.67 -23.96 10.59
N SER A 21 -18.10 -23.91 9.40
CA SER A 21 -16.66 -23.85 9.17
C SER A 21 -16.03 -22.61 9.82
N ALA A 22 -14.72 -22.62 10.04
CA ALA A 22 -14.01 -21.47 10.61
C ALA A 22 -14.20 -20.21 9.75
N SER A 23 -14.10 -20.34 8.42
CA SER A 23 -14.36 -19.26 7.46
C SER A 23 -15.77 -18.69 7.60
N GLU A 24 -16.80 -19.53 7.73
CA GLU A 24 -18.18 -19.06 7.93
C GLU A 24 -18.37 -18.33 9.27
N ARG A 25 -17.70 -18.78 10.33
CA ARG A 25 -17.73 -18.11 11.64
C ARG A 25 -17.05 -16.75 11.57
N MET A 26 -15.88 -16.64 10.94
CA MET A 26 -15.19 -15.36 10.76
C MET A 26 -16.04 -14.41 9.90
N ALA A 27 -16.58 -14.88 8.78
CA ALA A 27 -17.45 -14.08 7.92
C ALA A 27 -18.72 -13.60 8.66
N ALA A 28 -19.30 -14.43 9.52
CA ALA A 28 -20.43 -14.03 10.36
C ALA A 28 -20.04 -12.97 11.40
N ARG A 29 -18.85 -13.08 12.00
CA ARG A 29 -18.29 -12.11 12.94
C ARG A 29 -18.05 -10.76 12.27
N LEU A 30 -17.39 -10.74 11.12
CA LEU A 30 -17.14 -9.50 10.35
C LEU A 30 -18.46 -8.81 9.96
N ARG A 31 -19.45 -9.56 9.47
CA ARG A 31 -20.79 -9.00 9.18
C ARG A 31 -21.48 -8.44 10.42
N GLN A 32 -21.35 -9.09 11.57
CA GLN A 32 -21.92 -8.59 12.82
C GLN A 32 -21.26 -7.26 13.22
N ILE A 33 -19.93 -7.20 13.22
CA ILE A 33 -19.17 -5.98 13.53
C ILE A 33 -19.57 -4.84 12.59
N ALA A 34 -19.62 -5.10 11.28
CA ALA A 34 -20.07 -4.10 10.30
C ALA A 34 -21.49 -3.59 10.59
N SER A 35 -22.40 -4.47 11.02
CA SER A 35 -23.76 -4.08 11.40
C SER A 35 -23.81 -3.22 12.67
N GLU A 36 -22.95 -3.51 13.65
CA GLU A 36 -22.85 -2.76 14.91
C GLU A 36 -22.28 -1.36 14.68
N ILE A 37 -21.23 -1.24 13.86
CA ILE A 37 -20.63 0.03 13.48
C ILE A 37 -21.67 0.93 12.81
N ARG A 38 -22.44 0.41 11.86
CA ARG A 38 -23.49 1.16 11.16
C ARG A 38 -24.57 1.73 12.09
N VAL A 39 -24.80 1.11 13.24
CA VAL A 39 -25.73 1.64 14.26
C VAL A 39 -25.11 2.80 15.05
N GLN A 40 -23.79 2.81 15.25
CA GLN A 40 -23.07 3.80 16.06
C GLN A 40 -22.61 5.04 15.28
N VAL A 41 -22.31 4.88 13.98
CA VAL A 41 -21.81 5.92 13.07
C VAL A 41 -22.62 7.22 13.01
N PRO A 42 -23.97 7.26 13.10
CA PRO A 42 -24.73 8.51 12.89
C PRO A 42 -24.29 9.69 13.76
N THR A 43 -23.57 9.46 14.87
CA THR A 43 -23.05 10.52 15.74
C THR A 43 -21.55 10.83 15.60
N ASN A 44 -20.77 9.99 14.91
CA ASN A 44 -19.34 10.22 14.67
C ASN A 44 -19.08 10.57 13.19
N LEU A 45 -19.10 11.86 12.86
CA LEU A 45 -18.98 12.35 11.48
C LEU A 45 -17.54 12.29 10.93
N ASN A 46 -16.59 11.85 11.75
CA ASN A 46 -15.18 11.72 11.38
C ASN A 46 -14.83 10.33 10.85
N THR A 47 -15.72 9.34 10.97
CA THR A 47 -15.49 8.00 10.40
C THR A 47 -15.33 8.10 8.88
N LEU A 48 -14.17 7.66 8.39
CA LEU A 48 -13.78 7.90 6.99
C LEU A 48 -14.67 7.15 6.01
N ASN A 49 -14.88 5.83 6.15
CA ASN A 49 -15.62 5.00 5.19
C ASN A 49 -17.10 4.77 5.56
N MET A 50 -17.79 5.78 6.11
CA MET A 50 -19.23 5.65 6.47
C MET A 50 -20.03 6.91 6.12
N ASN A 51 -19.59 7.64 5.10
CA ASN A 51 -20.12 8.95 4.76
C ASN A 51 -21.56 8.90 4.28
N ALA A 52 -21.96 7.83 3.57
CA ALA A 52 -23.33 7.67 3.09
C ALA A 52 -24.33 7.55 4.25
N ALA A 53 -23.96 6.82 5.32
CA ALA A 53 -24.77 6.69 6.54
C ALA A 53 -24.83 8.02 7.30
N SER A 54 -23.70 8.72 7.44
CA SER A 54 -23.63 10.06 8.05
C SER A 54 -24.49 11.07 7.30
N ALA A 55 -24.49 11.05 5.96
CA ALA A 55 -25.35 11.90 5.14
C ALA A 55 -26.84 11.62 5.37
N ALA A 56 -27.24 10.34 5.47
CA ALA A 56 -28.63 9.96 5.76
C ALA A 56 -29.10 10.50 7.12
N TYR A 57 -28.27 10.39 8.16
CA TYR A 57 -28.54 10.97 9.47
C TYR A 57 -28.68 12.49 9.42
N LEU A 58 -27.76 13.18 8.74
CA LEU A 58 -27.76 14.64 8.64
C LEU A 58 -28.99 15.17 7.89
N ARG A 59 -29.50 14.45 6.88
CA ARG A 59 -30.79 14.77 6.22
C ARG A 59 -31.93 14.78 7.25
N GLU A 60 -31.99 13.78 8.13
CA GLU A 60 -33.02 13.71 9.18
C GLU A 60 -32.87 14.85 10.20
N GLN A 61 -31.65 15.15 10.65
CA GLN A 61 -31.40 16.25 11.58
C GLN A 61 -31.74 17.61 10.97
N LEU A 62 -31.41 17.82 9.69
CA LEU A 62 -31.72 19.04 8.96
C LEU A 62 -33.24 19.27 8.85
N ALA A 63 -34.01 18.21 8.61
CA ALA A 63 -35.47 18.28 8.55
C ALA A 63 -36.10 18.68 9.90
N LYS A 64 -35.50 18.26 11.02
CA LYS A 64 -35.96 18.58 12.39
C LYS A 64 -35.50 19.96 12.89
N ALA A 65 -34.42 20.50 12.33
CA ALA A 65 -33.88 21.78 12.77
C ALA A 65 -34.88 22.93 12.53
N GLN A 66 -34.98 23.85 13.50
CA GLN A 66 -35.87 25.01 13.40
C GLN A 66 -35.10 26.33 13.23
N ASN A 67 -33.93 26.45 13.88
CA ASN A 67 -33.07 27.63 13.83
C ASN A 67 -32.29 27.70 12.50
N ARG A 68 -32.23 28.89 11.89
CA ARG A 68 -31.49 29.18 10.66
C ARG A 68 -30.01 28.80 10.74
N ASP A 69 -29.30 29.21 11.78
CA ASP A 69 -27.84 28.99 11.90
C ASP A 69 -27.55 27.50 12.02
N ARG A 70 -28.37 26.77 12.79
CA ARG A 70 -28.27 25.31 12.89
C ARG A 70 -28.57 24.62 11.55
N LYS A 71 -29.56 25.11 10.79
CA LYS A 71 -29.83 24.61 9.43
C LYS A 71 -28.66 24.85 8.48
N GLN A 72 -28.03 26.01 8.56
CA GLN A 72 -26.87 26.35 7.73
C GLN A 72 -25.68 25.42 8.04
N ALA A 73 -25.37 25.22 9.33
CA ALA A 73 -24.32 24.30 9.76
C ALA A 73 -24.59 22.84 9.35
N LEU A 74 -25.80 22.34 9.61
CA LEU A 74 -26.19 20.97 9.25
C LEU A 74 -26.17 20.74 7.74
N ARG A 75 -26.57 21.74 6.95
CA ARG A 75 -26.54 21.63 5.50
C ARG A 75 -25.12 21.61 4.94
N LEU A 76 -24.21 22.39 5.52
CA LEU A 76 -22.81 22.34 5.11
C LEU A 76 -22.21 20.96 5.40
N GLU A 77 -22.43 20.46 6.61
CA GLU A 77 -21.94 19.14 7.01
C GLU A 77 -22.56 18.03 6.15
N LEU A 78 -23.87 18.13 5.85
CA LEU A 78 -24.54 17.24 4.91
C LEU A 78 -23.84 17.26 3.55
N ALA A 79 -23.57 18.44 2.98
CA ALA A 79 -22.89 18.54 1.69
C ALA A 79 -21.49 17.91 1.71
N ILE A 80 -20.73 18.06 2.81
CA ILE A 80 -19.42 17.43 2.96
C ILE A 80 -19.55 15.90 2.97
N GLN A 81 -20.47 15.34 3.76
CA GLN A 81 -20.68 13.89 3.83
C GLN A 81 -21.24 13.34 2.50
N LEU A 82 -22.12 14.07 1.81
CA LEU A 82 -22.60 13.70 0.48
C LEU A 82 -21.45 13.64 -0.53
N LEU A 83 -20.54 14.62 -0.52
CA LEU A 83 -19.38 14.62 -1.40
C LEU A 83 -18.46 13.44 -1.11
N ARG A 84 -18.14 13.21 0.17
CA ARG A 84 -17.34 12.05 0.60
C ARG A 84 -18.03 10.71 0.28
N ALA A 85 -19.35 10.67 0.26
CA ALA A 85 -20.15 9.52 -0.16
C ALA A 85 -20.24 9.33 -1.69
N GLY A 86 -19.59 10.17 -2.48
CA GLY A 86 -19.66 10.15 -3.94
C GLY A 86 -20.99 10.66 -4.50
N GLN A 87 -21.90 11.19 -3.67
CA GLN A 87 -23.18 11.79 -4.05
C GLN A 87 -22.98 13.25 -4.49
N THR A 88 -22.07 13.46 -5.43
CA THR A 88 -21.48 14.77 -5.77
C THR A 88 -22.52 15.79 -6.26
N ARG A 89 -23.47 15.39 -7.11
CA ARG A 89 -24.52 16.29 -7.60
C ARG A 89 -25.45 16.77 -6.48
N GLU A 90 -25.73 15.92 -5.49
CA GLU A 90 -26.53 16.31 -4.32
C GLU A 90 -25.74 17.25 -3.39
N ALA A 91 -24.45 16.99 -3.19
CA ALA A 91 -23.56 17.89 -2.46
C ALA A 91 -23.53 19.30 -3.07
N ILE A 92 -23.37 19.38 -4.40
CA ILE A 92 -23.41 20.65 -5.15
C ILE A 92 -24.75 21.37 -4.95
N ALA A 93 -25.87 20.64 -4.99
CA ALA A 93 -27.20 21.22 -4.78
C ALA A 93 -27.34 21.85 -3.38
N GLU A 94 -26.91 21.15 -2.32
CA GLU A 94 -26.94 21.69 -0.95
C GLU A 94 -26.01 22.91 -0.78
N LEU A 95 -24.84 22.89 -1.41
CA LEU A 95 -23.91 24.03 -1.39
C LEU A 95 -24.48 25.27 -2.10
N HIS A 96 -25.19 25.10 -3.22
CA HIS A 96 -25.87 26.22 -3.89
C HIS A 96 -27.01 26.79 -3.04
N ILE A 97 -27.76 25.95 -2.33
CA ILE A 97 -28.79 26.42 -1.39
C ILE A 97 -28.15 27.27 -0.27
N LEU A 98 -26.96 26.92 0.21
CA LEU A 98 -26.20 27.75 1.16
C LEU A 98 -25.71 29.05 0.53
N GLN A 99 -25.11 28.97 -0.65
CA GLN A 99 -24.52 30.10 -1.36
C GLN A 99 -25.56 31.20 -1.67
N ALA A 100 -26.82 30.82 -1.90
CA ALA A 100 -27.94 31.74 -2.14
C ALA A 100 -28.44 32.46 -0.87
N GLN A 101 -27.95 32.09 0.31
CA GLN A 101 -28.33 32.72 1.58
C GLN A 101 -27.31 33.78 2.00
N ASP A 102 -27.74 34.66 2.91
CA ASP A 102 -26.81 35.52 3.61
C ASP A 102 -26.02 34.69 4.65
N LEU A 103 -24.71 34.58 4.41
CA LEU A 103 -23.75 33.80 5.19
C LEU A 103 -22.67 34.71 5.76
N PRO A 104 -22.17 34.43 6.99
CA PRO A 104 -20.97 35.05 7.51
C PRO A 104 -19.76 34.88 6.55
N PRO A 105 -18.80 35.82 6.52
CA PRO A 105 -17.68 35.77 5.57
C PRO A 105 -16.88 34.47 5.60
N SER A 106 -16.60 33.89 6.79
CA SER A 106 -15.87 32.64 6.93
C SER A 106 -16.61 31.45 6.33
N LEU A 107 -17.91 31.32 6.65
CA LEU A 107 -18.76 30.26 6.11
C LEU A 107 -18.93 30.40 4.59
N ARG A 108 -18.98 31.63 4.07
CA ARG A 108 -19.05 31.89 2.63
C ARG A 108 -17.78 31.44 1.89
N THR A 109 -16.60 31.64 2.48
CA THR A 109 -15.34 31.09 1.93
C THR A 109 -15.41 29.57 1.93
N HIS A 110 -15.74 28.95 3.07
CA HIS A 110 -15.80 27.49 3.17
C HIS A 110 -16.78 26.84 2.18
N VAL A 111 -17.98 27.42 1.99
CA VAL A 111 -18.95 26.94 1.00
C VAL A 111 -18.40 27.02 -0.43
N ARG A 112 -17.65 28.09 -0.75
CA ARG A 112 -17.02 28.22 -2.07
C ARG A 112 -15.95 27.16 -2.28
N ASP A 113 -15.09 26.94 -1.29
CA ASP A 113 -14.00 25.96 -1.40
C ASP A 113 -14.57 24.55 -1.57
N ARG A 114 -15.62 24.20 -0.82
CA ARG A 114 -16.34 22.93 -0.97
C ARG A 114 -17.04 22.80 -2.32
N LEU A 115 -17.57 23.88 -2.86
CA LEU A 115 -18.20 23.88 -4.18
C LEU A 115 -17.16 23.68 -5.30
N ALA A 116 -15.98 24.30 -5.17
CA ALA A 116 -14.89 24.14 -6.13
C ALA A 116 -14.43 22.68 -6.25
N ILE A 117 -14.14 22.04 -5.11
CA ILE A 117 -13.73 20.62 -5.12
C ILE A 117 -14.87 19.69 -5.52
N ALA A 118 -16.12 19.99 -5.16
CA ALA A 118 -17.27 19.19 -5.60
C ALA A 118 -17.43 19.19 -7.12
N TYR A 119 -17.21 20.33 -7.78
CA TYR A 119 -17.22 20.41 -9.24
C TYR A 119 -16.05 19.66 -9.89
N LEU A 120 -14.85 19.74 -9.31
CA LEU A 120 -13.70 18.99 -9.81
C LEU A 120 -13.94 17.47 -9.67
N ARG A 121 -14.49 17.02 -8.54
CA ARG A 121 -14.94 15.63 -8.33
C ARG A 121 -16.04 15.20 -9.28
N LEU A 122 -16.96 16.10 -9.64
CA LEU A 122 -17.98 15.77 -10.65
C LEU A 122 -17.33 15.44 -11.99
N GLY A 123 -16.36 16.25 -12.42
CA GLY A 123 -15.60 16.00 -13.65
C GLY A 123 -14.84 14.68 -13.58
N GLU A 124 -14.18 14.40 -12.46
CA GLU A 124 -13.47 13.14 -12.23
C GLU A 124 -14.39 11.92 -12.26
N GLN A 125 -15.51 11.92 -11.53
CA GLN A 125 -16.45 10.80 -11.55
C GLN A 125 -17.04 10.55 -12.95
N GLU A 126 -17.36 11.61 -13.68
CA GLU A 126 -17.94 11.49 -15.02
C GLU A 126 -16.93 11.02 -16.06
N ASN A 127 -15.67 11.45 -15.98
CA ASN A 127 -14.68 11.21 -17.04
C ASN A 127 -13.64 10.16 -16.68
N CYS A 128 -13.14 10.13 -15.43
CA CYS A 128 -12.12 9.17 -15.01
C CYS A 128 -12.70 7.81 -14.58
N LEU A 129 -13.94 7.78 -14.08
CA LEU A 129 -14.61 6.55 -13.64
C LEU A 129 -15.63 6.05 -14.67
N LEU A 130 -16.64 6.86 -15.01
CA LEU A 130 -17.73 6.40 -15.90
C LEU A 130 -17.33 6.33 -17.39
N HIS A 131 -16.39 7.17 -17.81
CA HIS A 131 -15.84 7.20 -19.18
C HIS A 131 -14.34 6.95 -19.19
N HIS A 132 -13.91 6.01 -18.35
CA HIS A 132 -12.50 5.69 -18.12
C HIS A 132 -11.75 5.34 -19.42
N THR A 133 -10.49 5.79 -19.47
CA THR A 133 -9.46 5.36 -20.41
C THR A 133 -8.18 5.10 -19.62
N ILE A 134 -7.24 4.33 -20.18
CA ILE A 134 -5.93 4.11 -19.56
C ILE A 134 -5.10 5.39 -19.33
N ALA A 135 -5.53 6.53 -19.88
CA ALA A 135 -4.92 7.84 -19.66
C ALA A 135 -5.65 8.69 -18.59
N SER A 136 -6.79 8.22 -18.10
CA SER A 136 -7.61 8.93 -17.12
C SER A 136 -6.82 9.15 -15.82
N CYS A 137 -6.88 10.37 -15.31
CA CYS A 137 -6.31 10.72 -14.01
C CYS A 137 -4.80 10.41 -13.89
N LEU A 138 -4.06 10.47 -15.01
CA LEU A 138 -2.60 10.51 -15.07
C LEU A 138 -2.11 11.94 -15.26
N LEU A 139 -1.18 12.39 -14.43
CA LEU A 139 -0.49 13.66 -14.63
C LEU A 139 0.70 13.53 -15.59
N PRO A 140 1.02 14.59 -16.35
CA PRO A 140 0.11 15.69 -16.68
C PRO A 140 -1.10 15.19 -17.50
N ILE A 141 -2.30 15.68 -17.19
CA ILE A 141 -3.53 15.21 -17.87
C ILE A 141 -3.54 15.74 -19.30
N GLN A 142 -3.54 14.80 -20.26
CA GLN A 142 -3.42 15.09 -21.68
C GLN A 142 -3.97 13.92 -22.53
N GLY A 143 -4.08 14.13 -23.85
CA GLY A 143 -4.51 13.09 -24.78
C GLY A 143 -5.90 12.54 -24.43
N GLU A 144 -6.00 11.21 -24.27
CA GLU A 144 -7.25 10.53 -23.91
C GLU A 144 -7.70 10.79 -22.46
N GLY A 145 -6.85 11.36 -21.61
CA GLY A 145 -7.23 11.80 -20.26
C GLY A 145 -8.01 13.10 -20.20
N ILE A 146 -8.15 13.83 -21.33
CA ILE A 146 -8.91 15.10 -21.39
C ILE A 146 -10.41 14.82 -21.26
N HIS A 147 -11.06 15.56 -20.36
CA HIS A 147 -12.49 15.42 -20.07
C HIS A 147 -13.36 15.83 -21.27
N THR A 148 -14.28 14.93 -21.62
CA THR A 148 -15.31 15.17 -22.65
C THR A 148 -16.57 15.79 -22.04
N LEU A 149 -16.90 15.42 -20.80
CA LEU A 149 -17.94 16.05 -19.98
C LEU A 149 -17.32 17.17 -19.15
N GLN A 150 -17.45 18.40 -19.66
CA GLN A 150 -16.67 19.56 -19.18
C GLN A 150 -17.39 20.40 -18.11
N GLU A 151 -18.64 20.09 -17.76
CA GLU A 151 -19.44 20.84 -16.77
C GLU A 151 -18.67 21.01 -15.45
N GLY A 152 -18.20 19.88 -14.88
CA GLY A 152 -17.46 19.86 -13.63
C GLY A 152 -16.18 20.69 -13.69
N SER A 153 -15.31 20.42 -14.67
CA SER A 153 -14.03 21.12 -14.82
C SER A 153 -14.18 22.63 -15.06
N GLN A 154 -15.14 23.05 -15.90
CA GLN A 154 -15.38 24.47 -16.19
C GLN A 154 -15.88 25.21 -14.95
N ALA A 155 -16.83 24.61 -14.22
CA ALA A 155 -17.36 25.19 -12.99
C ALA A 155 -16.29 25.24 -11.88
N ALA A 156 -15.41 24.24 -11.79
CA ALA A 156 -14.27 24.25 -10.86
C ALA A 156 -13.32 25.42 -11.16
N ILE A 157 -12.95 25.64 -12.44
CA ILE A 157 -12.13 26.79 -12.85
C ILE A 157 -12.76 28.11 -12.41
N GLU A 158 -14.07 28.27 -12.59
CA GLU A 158 -14.78 29.49 -12.16
C GLU A 158 -14.67 29.72 -10.64
N GLN A 159 -14.87 28.66 -9.84
CA GLN A 159 -14.77 28.77 -8.38
C GLN A 159 -13.34 29.06 -7.91
N TYR A 160 -12.33 28.33 -8.42
CA TYR A 160 -10.93 28.54 -8.03
C TYR A 160 -10.41 29.91 -8.49
N THR A 161 -10.76 30.36 -9.70
CA THR A 161 -10.45 31.72 -10.16
C THR A 161 -11.06 32.78 -9.25
N ALA A 162 -12.30 32.58 -8.79
CA ALA A 162 -12.95 33.51 -7.86
C ALA A 162 -12.34 33.47 -6.45
N ALA A 163 -11.80 32.32 -6.02
CA ALA A 163 -11.04 32.18 -4.78
C ALA A 163 -9.72 32.96 -4.88
N LEU A 164 -8.91 32.71 -5.90
CA LEU A 164 -7.59 33.33 -6.09
C LEU A 164 -7.66 34.86 -6.33
N ARG A 165 -8.73 35.38 -6.93
CA ARG A 165 -8.95 36.84 -6.99
C ARG A 165 -9.14 37.50 -5.62
N LYS A 166 -9.62 36.74 -4.64
CA LYS A 166 -9.85 37.21 -3.26
C LYS A 166 -8.62 36.97 -2.40
N ASP A 167 -7.98 35.82 -2.58
CA ASP A 167 -6.79 35.40 -1.86
C ASP A 167 -5.77 34.79 -2.86
N PRO A 168 -4.89 35.63 -3.44
CA PRO A 168 -3.92 35.17 -4.45
C PRO A 168 -2.87 34.19 -3.92
N ASP A 169 -2.72 34.10 -2.59
CA ASP A 169 -1.72 33.27 -1.92
C ASP A 169 -2.27 31.89 -1.52
N ASP A 170 -3.53 31.56 -1.87
CA ASP A 170 -4.12 30.23 -1.67
C ASP A 170 -3.46 29.19 -2.60
N LEU A 171 -2.41 28.55 -2.11
CA LEU A 171 -1.63 27.55 -2.85
C LEU A 171 -2.46 26.33 -3.25
N SER A 172 -3.41 25.91 -2.40
CA SER A 172 -4.33 24.80 -2.70
C SER A 172 -5.19 25.13 -3.92
N ALA A 173 -5.80 26.32 -3.95
CA ALA A 173 -6.57 26.77 -5.10
C ALA A 173 -5.71 26.97 -6.36
N HIS A 174 -4.47 27.44 -6.20
CA HIS A 174 -3.50 27.60 -7.30
C HIS A 174 -3.21 26.24 -7.96
N TRP A 175 -2.87 25.22 -7.18
CA TRP A 175 -2.63 23.86 -7.68
C TRP A 175 -3.86 23.29 -8.38
N LEU A 176 -5.01 23.28 -7.71
CA LEU A 176 -6.24 22.67 -8.23
C LEU A 176 -6.81 23.40 -9.45
N LEU A 177 -6.55 24.70 -9.59
CA LEU A 177 -6.86 25.45 -10.82
C LEU A 177 -6.10 24.88 -12.02
N ASN A 178 -4.81 24.59 -11.87
CA ASN A 178 -3.98 24.05 -12.96
C ASN A 178 -4.46 22.65 -13.36
N ILE A 179 -4.78 21.78 -12.39
CA ILE A 179 -5.40 20.49 -12.65
C ILE A 179 -6.69 20.64 -13.46
N ALA A 180 -7.58 21.55 -13.05
CA ALA A 180 -8.83 21.78 -13.77
C ALA A 180 -8.59 22.26 -15.22
N TYR A 181 -7.58 23.11 -15.48
CA TYR A 181 -7.20 23.48 -16.84
C TYR A 181 -6.60 22.31 -17.64
N MET A 182 -5.82 21.42 -17.02
CA MET A 182 -5.30 20.22 -17.68
C MET A 182 -6.43 19.29 -18.10
N THR A 183 -7.46 19.11 -17.26
CA THR A 183 -8.63 18.28 -17.63
C THR A 183 -9.37 18.79 -18.85
N LEU A 184 -9.23 20.06 -19.23
CA LEU A 184 -9.85 20.65 -20.43
C LEU A 184 -8.89 20.71 -21.63
N GLY A 185 -7.65 20.23 -21.49
CA GLY A 185 -6.61 20.37 -22.52
C GLY A 185 -6.19 21.82 -22.77
N GLN A 186 -6.39 22.69 -21.78
CA GLN A 186 -6.16 24.14 -21.88
C GLN A 186 -4.87 24.58 -21.18
N TYR A 187 -4.30 23.72 -20.34
CA TYR A 187 -2.97 23.92 -19.75
C TYR A 187 -1.86 23.75 -20.81
N PRO A 188 -0.77 24.56 -20.77
CA PRO A 188 -0.54 25.69 -19.87
C PRO A 188 -1.12 27.01 -20.39
N HIS A 189 -1.54 27.05 -21.66
CA HIS A 189 -1.73 28.31 -22.40
C HIS A 189 -2.93 29.17 -21.96
N ALA A 190 -3.96 28.56 -21.39
CA ALA A 190 -5.15 29.29 -20.93
C ALA A 190 -5.12 29.62 -19.43
N VAL A 191 -4.13 29.12 -18.69
CA VAL A 191 -3.96 29.46 -17.27
C VAL A 191 -3.47 30.91 -17.17
N PRO A 192 -4.06 31.75 -16.30
CA PRO A 192 -3.55 33.09 -16.04
C PRO A 192 -2.07 33.03 -15.61
N PRO A 193 -1.17 33.86 -16.20
CA PRO A 193 0.28 33.76 -15.95
C PRO A 193 0.68 33.87 -14.47
N GLU A 194 -0.06 34.63 -13.67
CA GLU A 194 0.14 34.79 -12.23
C GLU A 194 -0.14 33.52 -11.41
N TRP A 195 -0.88 32.56 -11.96
CA TRP A 195 -1.27 31.30 -11.31
C TRP A 195 -0.90 30.07 -12.14
N LEU A 196 0.11 30.19 -13.01
CA LEU A 196 0.60 29.07 -13.81
C LEU A 196 1.61 28.24 -13.01
N VAL A 197 1.32 26.96 -12.83
CA VAL A 197 2.34 25.96 -12.47
C VAL A 197 3.22 25.72 -13.70
N PRO A 198 4.55 25.91 -13.64
CA PRO A 198 5.42 25.73 -14.80
C PRO A 198 5.35 24.29 -15.38
N PRO A 199 5.30 24.12 -16.71
CA PRO A 199 5.30 22.78 -17.33
C PRO A 199 6.53 21.93 -16.98
N ASP A 200 7.67 22.56 -16.74
CA ASP A 200 8.92 21.89 -16.37
C ASP A 200 8.83 21.13 -15.03
N CYS A 201 7.83 21.45 -14.19
CA CYS A 201 7.52 20.68 -12.98
C CYS A 201 7.06 19.25 -13.27
N PHE A 202 6.61 18.97 -14.50
CA PHE A 202 6.18 17.66 -14.97
C PHE A 202 7.21 17.00 -15.90
N ALA A 203 8.44 17.52 -15.92
CA ALA A 203 9.53 16.91 -16.66
C ALA A 203 10.24 15.89 -15.76
N ASP A 204 10.34 14.65 -16.24
CA ASP A 204 11.15 13.65 -15.56
C ASP A 204 12.65 13.96 -15.65
N SER A 205 13.37 13.46 -14.65
CA SER A 205 14.84 13.55 -14.62
C SER A 205 15.53 12.36 -15.30
N CYS A 206 14.78 11.28 -15.58
CA CYS A 206 15.23 10.13 -16.35
C CYS A 206 14.07 9.51 -17.15
N ALA A 207 14.37 8.64 -18.11
CA ALA A 207 13.36 7.97 -18.92
C ALA A 207 13.50 6.45 -18.78
N VAL A 208 12.39 5.79 -18.47
CA VAL A 208 12.33 4.32 -18.26
C VAL A 208 11.45 3.60 -19.29
N GLY A 209 10.98 4.31 -20.31
CA GLY A 209 9.97 3.78 -21.22
C GLY A 209 8.56 3.90 -20.62
N ARG A 210 7.53 3.65 -21.43
CA ARG A 210 6.12 3.78 -21.00
C ARG A 210 5.60 2.41 -20.59
N PHE A 211 5.13 2.30 -19.35
CA PHE A 211 4.46 1.11 -18.85
C PHE A 211 3.00 1.15 -19.27
N ALA A 212 2.49 0.02 -19.76
CA ALA A 212 1.13 -0.08 -20.28
C ALA A 212 0.19 -0.60 -19.19
N ASP A 213 -0.92 0.09 -18.94
CA ASP A 213 -1.96 -0.46 -18.09
C ASP A 213 -2.70 -1.60 -18.80
N ARG A 214 -2.59 -2.81 -18.25
CA ARG A 214 -3.23 -4.04 -18.75
C ARG A 214 -4.41 -4.51 -17.91
N ALA A 215 -4.66 -3.91 -16.75
CA ALA A 215 -5.67 -4.40 -15.82
C ALA A 215 -7.07 -4.50 -16.45
N PRO A 216 -7.58 -3.51 -17.21
CA PRO A 216 -8.92 -3.60 -17.82
C PRO A 216 -9.08 -4.73 -18.83
N GLY A 217 -8.03 -5.04 -19.59
CA GLY A 217 -8.04 -6.12 -20.59
C GLY A 217 -8.01 -7.51 -19.97
N LEU A 218 -7.57 -7.61 -18.72
CA LEU A 218 -7.38 -8.86 -17.97
C LEU A 218 -8.44 -9.06 -16.87
N GLY A 219 -9.28 -8.04 -16.61
CA GLY A 219 -10.27 -8.06 -15.52
C GLY A 219 -9.67 -7.88 -14.13
N LEU A 220 -8.48 -7.29 -14.04
CA LEU A 220 -7.77 -7.02 -12.78
C LEU A 220 -8.08 -5.61 -12.21
N ASP A 221 -8.84 -4.80 -12.94
CA ASP A 221 -9.19 -3.40 -12.69
C ASP A 221 -10.36 -3.25 -11.71
N VAL A 222 -10.25 -3.93 -10.56
CA VAL A 222 -11.26 -3.88 -9.51
C VAL A 222 -11.50 -2.44 -9.07
N VAL A 223 -12.77 -2.01 -9.09
CA VAL A 223 -13.18 -0.71 -8.56
C VAL A 223 -13.54 -0.85 -7.08
N ALA A 224 -12.67 -0.34 -6.20
CA ALA A 224 -12.87 -0.40 -4.76
C ALA A 224 -12.16 0.76 -4.03
N LEU A 225 -12.23 0.77 -2.70
CA LEU A 225 -11.52 1.73 -1.85
C LEU A 225 -10.05 1.34 -1.67
N SER A 226 -9.31 2.12 -0.87
CA SER A 226 -7.96 1.77 -0.44
C SER A 226 -7.89 0.35 0.13
N GLY A 227 -6.85 -0.39 -0.23
CA GLY A 227 -6.56 -1.72 0.28
C GLY A 227 -5.16 -2.15 -0.11
N GLY A 228 -4.88 -3.44 0.05
CA GLY A 228 -3.58 -4.03 -0.23
C GLY A 228 -3.56 -5.00 -1.40
N SER A 229 -2.35 -5.32 -1.85
CA SER A 229 -2.10 -6.27 -2.94
C SER A 229 -1.08 -7.32 -2.55
N ILE A 230 -1.24 -8.55 -3.03
CA ILE A 230 -0.21 -9.58 -2.98
C ILE A 230 -0.10 -10.21 -4.36
N VAL A 231 1.13 -10.46 -4.82
CA VAL A 231 1.39 -11.25 -6.01
C VAL A 231 2.26 -12.44 -5.65
N ASP A 232 1.75 -13.66 -5.79
CA ASP A 232 2.52 -14.89 -5.56
C ASP A 232 1.86 -16.11 -6.25
N ASP A 233 2.58 -17.23 -6.35
CA ASP A 233 2.07 -18.50 -6.89
C ASP A 233 1.29 -19.25 -5.77
N PHE A 234 -0.02 -19.03 -5.69
CA PHE A 234 -0.83 -19.55 -4.58
C PHE A 234 -1.33 -20.98 -4.79
N ASP A 235 -1.29 -21.50 -6.03
CA ASP A 235 -1.69 -22.87 -6.32
C ASP A 235 -0.56 -23.79 -6.79
N ASN A 236 0.68 -23.29 -6.73
CA ASN A 236 1.92 -23.99 -7.06
C ASN A 236 1.94 -24.50 -8.51
N ASP A 237 1.28 -23.80 -9.43
CA ASP A 237 1.27 -24.13 -10.86
C ASP A 237 2.43 -23.49 -11.66
N GLY A 238 3.17 -22.61 -10.99
CA GLY A 238 4.34 -21.90 -11.50
C GLY A 238 4.05 -20.48 -11.98
N TYR A 239 2.79 -20.09 -12.14
CA TYR A 239 2.39 -18.76 -12.61
C TYR A 239 1.94 -17.88 -11.44
N LEU A 240 2.37 -16.63 -11.43
CA LEU A 240 2.05 -15.68 -10.37
C LEU A 240 0.59 -15.22 -10.43
N ASP A 241 -0.13 -15.38 -9.33
CA ASP A 241 -1.51 -14.96 -9.11
C ASP A 241 -1.57 -13.61 -8.39
N VAL A 242 -2.73 -12.94 -8.41
CA VAL A 242 -2.95 -11.65 -7.74
C VAL A 242 -4.06 -11.73 -6.71
N VAL A 243 -3.82 -11.22 -5.50
CA VAL A 243 -4.85 -10.99 -4.49
C VAL A 243 -4.95 -9.50 -4.20
N ALA A 244 -6.17 -8.97 -4.16
CA ALA A 244 -6.43 -7.57 -3.82
C ALA A 244 -7.48 -7.46 -2.70
N SER A 245 -7.25 -6.55 -1.76
CA SER A 245 -8.20 -6.20 -0.71
C SER A 245 -8.75 -4.79 -0.86
N SER A 246 -9.76 -4.46 -0.06
CA SER A 246 -10.29 -3.11 0.11
C SER A 246 -10.78 -2.96 1.54
N TRP A 247 -10.58 -1.81 2.16
CA TRP A 247 -10.87 -1.61 3.58
C TRP A 247 -12.34 -1.36 3.91
N GLY A 248 -13.20 -1.22 2.90
CA GLY A 248 -14.65 -1.12 3.10
C GLY A 248 -15.17 -2.33 3.86
N LEU A 249 -16.11 -2.11 4.80
CA LEU A 249 -16.52 -3.16 5.75
C LEU A 249 -17.16 -4.39 5.12
N ASP A 250 -17.75 -4.23 3.92
CA ASP A 250 -18.37 -5.32 3.16
C ASP A 250 -17.59 -5.63 1.87
N ASP A 251 -16.45 -4.96 1.65
CA ASP A 251 -15.72 -5.10 0.39
C ASP A 251 -15.00 -6.45 0.38
N GLN A 252 -15.28 -7.23 -0.66
CA GLN A 252 -14.82 -8.61 -0.78
C GLN A 252 -13.36 -8.66 -1.25
N LEU A 253 -12.50 -9.43 -0.55
CA LEU A 253 -11.18 -9.82 -1.06
C LEU A 253 -11.34 -10.44 -2.45
N ARG A 254 -10.43 -10.13 -3.36
CA ARG A 254 -10.46 -10.62 -4.74
C ARG A 254 -9.22 -11.46 -5.02
N TYR A 255 -9.41 -12.65 -5.57
CA TYR A 255 -8.33 -13.55 -5.99
C TYR A 255 -8.41 -13.79 -7.49
N PHE A 256 -7.32 -13.49 -8.19
CA PHE A 256 -7.17 -13.61 -9.63
C PHE A 256 -6.08 -14.62 -9.93
N ARG A 257 -6.50 -15.78 -10.41
CA ARG A 257 -5.59 -16.85 -10.79
C ARG A 257 -5.05 -16.61 -12.19
N ASN A 258 -3.74 -16.65 -12.36
CA ASN A 258 -3.10 -16.64 -13.67
C ASN A 258 -3.34 -17.99 -14.36
N GLN A 259 -3.75 -17.95 -15.62
CA GLN A 259 -4.16 -19.15 -16.34
C GLN A 259 -3.00 -19.78 -17.13
N GLY A 260 -1.81 -19.15 -17.10
CA GLY A 260 -0.62 -19.61 -17.82
C GLY A 260 -0.69 -19.40 -19.34
N ASP A 261 -1.65 -18.60 -19.80
CA ASP A 261 -1.88 -18.27 -21.22
C ASP A 261 -1.96 -16.76 -21.49
N GLY A 262 -1.54 -15.95 -20.52
CA GLY A 262 -1.63 -14.48 -20.56
C GLY A 262 -2.99 -13.92 -20.15
N THR A 263 -3.89 -14.74 -19.59
CA THR A 263 -5.18 -14.31 -19.04
C THR A 263 -5.29 -14.62 -17.54
N PHE A 264 -6.18 -13.89 -16.86
CA PHE A 264 -6.51 -14.10 -15.45
C PHE A 264 -7.97 -14.53 -15.28
N ALA A 265 -8.23 -15.38 -14.29
CA ALA A 265 -9.57 -15.78 -13.89
C ALA A 265 -9.83 -15.37 -12.43
N GLU A 266 -10.91 -14.63 -12.19
CA GLU A 266 -11.35 -14.40 -10.81
C GLU A 266 -11.84 -15.71 -10.18
N ARG A 267 -11.24 -16.10 -9.05
CA ARG A 267 -11.50 -17.35 -8.34
C ARG A 267 -11.93 -17.16 -6.89
N THR A 268 -12.26 -15.93 -6.47
CA THR A 268 -12.65 -15.57 -5.10
C THR A 268 -13.60 -16.58 -4.44
N GLU A 269 -14.70 -16.93 -5.10
CA GLU A 269 -15.69 -17.87 -4.56
C GLU A 269 -15.14 -19.31 -4.52
N GLN A 270 -14.50 -19.75 -5.60
CA GLN A 270 -13.98 -21.11 -5.73
C GLN A 270 -12.81 -21.37 -4.77
N ALA A 271 -12.07 -20.33 -4.42
CA ALA A 271 -10.97 -20.36 -3.47
C ALA A 271 -11.45 -20.27 -2.01
N GLY A 272 -12.75 -20.16 -1.73
CA GLY A 272 -13.28 -20.16 -0.36
C GLY A 272 -13.17 -18.83 0.38
N LEU A 273 -12.88 -17.72 -0.33
CA LEU A 273 -12.68 -16.39 0.24
C LEU A 273 -13.99 -15.61 0.46
N THR A 274 -15.13 -16.14 0.03
CA THR A 274 -16.43 -15.47 0.18
C THR A 274 -16.73 -15.10 1.63
N GLY A 275 -17.00 -13.81 1.85
CA GLY A 275 -17.28 -13.25 3.17
C GLY A 275 -16.05 -12.92 4.00
N GLN A 276 -14.84 -13.23 3.53
CA GLN A 276 -13.60 -12.62 4.02
C GLN A 276 -13.49 -11.23 3.37
N VAL A 277 -14.02 -10.23 4.08
CA VAL A 277 -14.17 -8.84 3.61
C VAL A 277 -13.18 -7.92 4.29
N GLY A 278 -13.04 -6.68 3.82
CA GLY A 278 -12.12 -5.70 4.40
C GLY A 278 -10.66 -6.02 4.09
N GLY A 279 -9.78 -5.26 4.73
CA GLY A 279 -8.33 -5.40 4.59
C GLY A 279 -7.72 -4.12 4.04
N LEU A 280 -7.12 -3.31 4.91
CA LEU A 280 -6.35 -2.14 4.45
C LEU A 280 -4.95 -2.55 3.99
N ASN A 281 -4.41 -3.62 4.57
CA ASN A 281 -3.12 -4.21 4.24
C ASN A 281 -3.24 -5.75 4.28
N ILE A 282 -2.50 -6.42 3.42
CA ILE A 282 -2.42 -7.88 3.30
C ILE A 282 -0.96 -8.29 3.01
N CYS A 283 -0.52 -9.44 3.53
CA CYS A 283 0.79 -10.02 3.22
C CYS A 283 0.72 -11.55 3.19
N GLN A 284 1.65 -12.20 2.48
CA GLN A 284 1.77 -13.65 2.39
C GLN A 284 2.94 -14.23 3.20
N ALA A 285 2.77 -15.47 3.63
CA ALA A 285 3.80 -16.33 4.19
C ALA A 285 3.28 -17.78 4.25
N ASP A 286 4.14 -18.77 4.08
CA ASP A 286 3.91 -20.18 4.41
C ASP A 286 4.16 -20.39 5.91
N TYR A 287 3.17 -20.06 6.75
CA TYR A 287 3.37 -20.00 8.21
C TYR A 287 3.48 -21.40 8.85
N ASP A 288 2.97 -22.44 8.18
CA ASP A 288 3.01 -23.83 8.67
C ASP A 288 4.00 -24.73 7.92
N ASN A 289 4.86 -24.12 7.10
CA ASN A 289 5.95 -24.76 6.35
C ASN A 289 5.45 -25.90 5.43
N ASP A 290 4.18 -25.85 4.99
CA ASP A 290 3.51 -26.90 4.20
C ASP A 290 3.71 -26.77 2.68
N GLY A 291 4.36 -25.69 2.25
CA GLY A 291 4.65 -25.37 0.85
C GLY A 291 3.55 -24.59 0.14
N ASN A 292 2.51 -24.14 0.84
CA ASN A 292 1.46 -23.29 0.27
C ASN A 292 1.42 -21.96 1.01
N ARG A 293 1.72 -20.86 0.31
CA ARG A 293 1.70 -19.53 0.91
C ARG A 293 0.30 -19.15 1.38
N ASP A 294 0.18 -18.76 2.63
CA ASP A 294 -1.04 -18.31 3.29
C ASP A 294 -1.18 -16.80 3.17
N ILE A 295 -2.35 -16.27 3.56
CA ILE A 295 -2.64 -14.83 3.47
C ILE A 295 -3.03 -14.29 4.84
N LEU A 296 -2.34 -13.24 5.29
CA LEU A 296 -2.73 -12.44 6.43
C LEU A 296 -3.50 -11.19 5.98
N VAL A 297 -4.62 -10.88 6.65
CA VAL A 297 -5.48 -9.74 6.35
C VAL A 297 -5.65 -8.84 7.57
N LEU A 298 -5.21 -7.58 7.44
CA LEU A 298 -5.17 -6.61 8.54
C LEU A 298 -6.33 -5.62 8.47
N ARG A 299 -7.00 -5.38 9.61
CA ARG A 299 -8.25 -4.61 9.67
C ARG A 299 -8.31 -3.62 10.83
N GLY A 300 -9.28 -2.71 10.74
CA GLY A 300 -9.70 -1.87 11.86
C GLY A 300 -8.92 -0.56 12.00
N ALA A 301 -7.75 -0.44 11.35
CA ALA A 301 -6.98 0.82 11.28
C ALA A 301 -7.86 2.07 11.10
N TRP A 302 -7.44 3.21 11.63
CA TRP A 302 -8.11 4.52 11.57
C TRP A 302 -9.50 4.61 12.18
N LEU A 303 -10.12 3.49 12.57
CA LEU A 303 -11.47 3.47 13.10
C LEU A 303 -11.54 3.61 14.62
N ALA A 304 -10.39 3.67 15.31
CA ALA A 304 -10.30 3.84 16.77
C ALA A 304 -11.20 2.84 17.53
N ASP A 305 -12.18 3.32 18.30
CA ASP A 305 -13.15 2.52 19.06
C ASP A 305 -14.07 1.66 18.19
N LEU A 306 -14.22 2.03 16.91
CA LEU A 306 -14.92 1.24 15.91
C LEU A 306 -13.99 0.25 15.20
N GLY A 307 -12.68 0.30 15.45
CA GLY A 307 -11.65 -0.49 14.79
C GLY A 307 -11.37 -1.85 15.41
N HIS A 308 -12.21 -2.32 16.34
CA HIS A 308 -12.04 -3.60 17.03
C HIS A 308 -12.45 -4.77 16.12
N HIS A 309 -11.83 -4.85 14.94
CA HIS A 309 -12.03 -5.89 13.95
C HIS A 309 -10.92 -6.92 14.12
N PRO A 310 -11.21 -8.23 14.05
CA PRO A 310 -10.15 -9.21 14.01
C PRO A 310 -9.46 -9.21 12.64
N ASN A 311 -8.15 -9.43 12.68
CA ASN A 311 -7.38 -9.83 11.51
C ASN A 311 -7.78 -11.26 11.09
N SER A 312 -7.39 -11.66 9.87
CA SER A 312 -7.59 -13.05 9.41
C SER A 312 -6.27 -13.66 8.96
N LEU A 313 -5.95 -14.84 9.47
CA LEU A 313 -4.98 -15.75 8.84
C LEU A 313 -5.75 -16.75 8.00
N LEU A 314 -5.52 -16.73 6.69
CA LEU A 314 -6.21 -17.55 5.70
C LEU A 314 -5.24 -18.62 5.22
N ARG A 315 -5.39 -19.82 5.77
CA ARG A 315 -4.57 -20.97 5.45
C ARG A 315 -4.87 -21.48 4.05
N ASN A 316 -3.85 -21.61 3.22
CA ASN A 316 -3.90 -22.11 1.86
C ASN A 316 -3.79 -23.64 1.84
N SER A 317 -4.25 -24.24 0.75
CA SER A 317 -4.19 -25.69 0.50
C SER A 317 -4.13 -25.94 -1.02
N GLY A 318 -3.22 -25.22 -1.70
CA GLY A 318 -3.06 -25.26 -3.15
C GLY A 318 -4.14 -24.49 -3.92
N GLY A 319 -4.31 -23.20 -3.60
CA GLY A 319 -5.24 -22.28 -4.27
C GLY A 319 -6.64 -22.23 -3.65
N THR A 320 -6.84 -22.85 -2.48
CA THR A 320 -8.08 -22.75 -1.70
C THR A 320 -7.77 -22.38 -0.26
N PHE A 321 -8.52 -21.45 0.30
CA PHE A 321 -8.23 -20.82 1.58
C PHE A 321 -9.30 -21.11 2.62
N ALA A 322 -8.87 -21.30 3.87
CA ALA A 322 -9.73 -21.42 5.03
C ALA A 322 -9.23 -20.53 6.18
N ASP A 323 -10.15 -19.89 6.92
CA ASP A 323 -9.74 -19.10 8.09
C ASP A 323 -9.16 -20.02 9.18
N ALA A 324 -7.92 -19.74 9.57
CA ALA A 324 -7.18 -20.42 10.62
C ALA A 324 -7.03 -19.56 11.89
N THR A 325 -7.41 -18.28 11.84
CA THR A 325 -7.18 -17.25 12.87
C THR A 325 -7.38 -17.71 14.30
N GLU A 326 -8.55 -18.29 14.62
CA GLU A 326 -8.87 -18.72 15.98
C GLU A 326 -8.11 -19.99 16.37
N ALA A 327 -7.93 -20.93 15.45
CA ALA A 327 -7.22 -22.18 15.69
C ALA A 327 -5.71 -21.96 15.88
N ALA A 328 -5.15 -20.98 15.16
CA ALA A 328 -3.76 -20.57 15.23
C ALA A 328 -3.46 -19.70 16.48
N GLY A 329 -4.48 -19.25 17.23
CA GLY A 329 -4.28 -18.40 18.41
C GLY A 329 -4.12 -16.90 18.11
N LEU A 330 -4.44 -16.45 16.89
CA LEU A 330 -4.28 -15.07 16.42
C LEU A 330 -5.54 -14.20 16.57
N LEU A 331 -6.59 -14.71 17.21
CA LEU A 331 -7.83 -13.94 17.38
C LEU A 331 -7.66 -12.81 18.39
N ALA A 332 -7.34 -11.61 17.90
CA ALA A 332 -7.31 -10.36 18.65
C ALA A 332 -8.30 -9.33 18.07
N PHE A 333 -8.62 -8.30 18.85
CA PHE A 333 -9.56 -7.24 18.48
C PHE A 333 -8.89 -5.88 18.66
N HIS A 334 -7.94 -5.58 17.79
CA HIS A 334 -7.15 -4.36 17.81
C HIS A 334 -7.19 -3.69 16.43
N PRO A 335 -7.32 -2.35 16.36
CA PRO A 335 -7.12 -1.63 15.11
C PRO A 335 -5.69 -1.86 14.63
N THR A 336 -5.56 -2.56 13.50
CA THR A 336 -4.28 -3.04 12.98
C THR A 336 -4.02 -2.43 11.61
N HIS A 337 -2.79 -1.97 11.41
CA HIS A 337 -2.38 -1.31 10.16
C HIS A 337 -1.36 -2.11 9.36
N SER A 338 -0.33 -2.62 10.05
CA SER A 338 0.81 -3.26 9.42
C SER A 338 1.25 -4.45 10.26
N ALA A 339 1.82 -5.44 9.59
CA ALA A 339 2.42 -6.62 10.19
C ALA A 339 3.51 -7.12 9.25
N ALA A 340 4.49 -7.84 9.79
CA ALA A 340 5.55 -8.46 9.00
C ALA A 340 5.95 -9.81 9.58
N TRP A 341 6.23 -10.75 8.69
CA TRP A 341 6.73 -12.09 9.00
C TRP A 341 8.25 -12.09 9.09
N SER A 342 8.79 -12.82 10.05
CA SER A 342 10.23 -13.10 10.17
C SER A 342 10.44 -14.31 11.07
N ASP A 343 11.53 -15.05 10.86
CA ASP A 343 12.03 -16.07 11.80
C ASP A 343 12.95 -15.35 12.81
N TYR A 344 12.38 -14.68 13.82
CA TYR A 344 13.17 -13.76 14.68
C TYR A 344 14.09 -14.51 15.65
N ASP A 345 13.78 -15.76 15.96
CA ASP A 345 14.56 -16.59 16.86
C ASP A 345 15.38 -17.68 16.16
N ASN A 346 15.43 -17.63 14.82
CA ASN A 346 16.22 -18.48 13.96
C ASN A 346 15.95 -19.96 14.23
N ASP A 347 14.69 -20.35 14.37
CA ASP A 347 14.25 -21.73 14.63
C ASP A 347 13.67 -22.45 13.40
N GLY A 348 13.44 -21.71 12.31
CA GLY A 348 12.96 -22.21 11.03
C GLY A 348 11.46 -22.10 10.83
N ASP A 349 10.71 -21.64 11.84
CA ASP A 349 9.29 -21.34 11.75
C ASP A 349 9.06 -19.82 11.66
N LEU A 350 8.13 -19.37 10.82
CA LEU A 350 7.88 -17.94 10.67
C LEU A 350 7.03 -17.41 11.82
N ASP A 351 7.53 -16.36 12.47
CA ASP A 351 6.83 -15.57 13.48
C ASP A 351 6.18 -14.32 12.86
N LEU A 352 5.27 -13.71 13.61
CA LEU A 352 4.50 -12.56 13.15
C LEU A 352 4.52 -11.42 14.15
N TYR A 353 5.03 -10.25 13.74
CA TYR A 353 4.84 -9.02 14.50
C TYR A 353 3.67 -8.22 13.94
N VAL A 354 2.74 -7.84 14.82
CA VAL A 354 1.54 -7.05 14.48
C VAL A 354 1.62 -5.66 15.11
N GLY A 355 1.67 -4.64 14.25
CA GLY A 355 1.64 -3.23 14.61
C GLY A 355 0.21 -2.74 14.82
N ASN A 356 -0.13 -2.49 16.09
CA ASN A 356 -1.44 -2.02 16.49
C ASN A 356 -1.47 -0.50 16.69
N GLU A 357 -2.67 0.07 16.61
CA GLU A 357 -2.91 1.49 16.72
C GLU A 357 -3.40 1.88 18.13
N SER A 358 -2.50 2.33 19.00
CA SER A 358 -2.86 2.94 20.29
C SER A 358 -3.08 4.45 20.16
N ASP A 359 -4.10 4.97 20.83
CA ASP A 359 -4.36 6.42 20.91
C ASP A 359 -4.49 6.91 22.37
N ALA A 360 -4.93 8.16 22.55
CA ALA A 360 -5.07 8.76 23.89
C ALA A 360 -6.21 8.17 24.74
N TRP A 361 -7.10 7.39 24.14
CA TRP A 361 -8.34 6.87 24.74
C TRP A 361 -8.30 5.35 24.91
N GLU A 362 -7.74 4.63 23.95
CA GLU A 362 -7.64 3.17 23.97
C GLU A 362 -6.20 2.69 23.76
N ARG A 363 -5.79 1.73 24.60
CA ARG A 363 -4.47 1.10 24.55
C ARG A 363 -4.57 -0.22 23.79
N HIS A 364 -3.83 -0.31 22.69
CA HIS A 364 -3.73 -1.48 21.82
C HIS A 364 -2.24 -1.84 21.65
N PRO A 365 -1.67 -2.66 22.53
CA PRO A 365 -0.27 -3.07 22.45
C PRO A 365 0.02 -3.81 21.15
N CYS A 366 1.19 -3.53 20.56
CA CYS A 366 1.71 -4.37 19.48
C CYS A 366 2.01 -5.77 20.02
N GLN A 367 2.02 -6.76 19.12
CA GLN A 367 2.07 -8.18 19.48
C GLN A 367 3.14 -8.88 18.66
N LEU A 368 3.89 -9.79 19.30
CA LEU A 368 4.85 -10.68 18.66
C LEU A 368 4.33 -12.08 18.86
N TYR A 369 3.77 -12.65 17.80
CA TYR A 369 3.25 -14.00 17.79
C TYR A 369 4.38 -14.95 17.40
N GLN A 370 4.94 -15.62 18.41
CA GLN A 370 5.93 -16.68 18.21
C GLN A 370 5.25 -17.97 17.77
N ASN A 371 5.67 -18.53 16.64
CA ASN A 371 5.21 -19.80 16.12
C ASN A 371 5.70 -20.94 17.03
N GLN A 372 4.83 -21.91 17.30
CA GLN A 372 5.16 -23.04 18.19
C GLN A 372 5.57 -24.30 17.40
N GLY A 373 5.70 -24.20 16.07
CA GLY A 373 6.04 -25.29 15.16
C GLY A 373 4.91 -26.31 14.94
N ASP A 374 3.71 -26.01 15.41
CA ASP A 374 2.51 -26.84 15.22
C ASP A 374 1.34 -26.08 14.54
N GLY A 375 1.65 -24.93 13.95
CA GLY A 375 0.68 -24.03 13.32
C GLY A 375 -0.10 -23.18 14.30
N THR A 376 0.31 -23.13 15.57
CA THR A 376 -0.23 -22.22 16.59
C THR A 376 0.80 -21.20 17.04
N PHE A 377 0.32 -20.07 17.57
CA PHE A 377 1.13 -18.94 18.00
C PHE A 377 0.91 -18.60 19.46
N ALA A 378 1.94 -18.08 20.11
CA ALA A 378 1.89 -17.46 21.42
C ALA A 378 2.34 -16.00 21.32
N ASP A 379 1.55 -15.07 21.88
CA ASP A 379 1.98 -13.67 21.99
C ASP A 379 3.03 -13.53 23.10
N VAL A 380 4.25 -13.18 22.72
CA VAL A 380 5.42 -13.03 23.60
C VAL A 380 5.96 -11.59 23.64
N ALA A 381 5.30 -10.63 22.99
CA ALA A 381 5.80 -9.25 22.93
C ALA A 381 6.12 -8.63 24.32
N PRO A 382 5.29 -8.82 25.37
CA PRO A 382 5.60 -8.29 26.70
C PRO A 382 6.85 -8.90 27.33
N GLU A 383 7.10 -10.20 27.13
CA GLU A 383 8.32 -10.87 27.61
C GLU A 383 9.58 -10.44 26.85
N ARG A 384 9.40 -9.90 25.63
CA ARG A 384 10.47 -9.42 24.74
C ARG A 384 10.71 -7.91 24.78
N ASP A 385 9.96 -7.17 25.60
CA ASP A 385 9.98 -5.69 25.71
C ASP A 385 9.66 -4.94 24.40
N ILE A 386 8.85 -5.56 23.53
CA ILE A 386 8.41 -4.98 22.25
C ILE A 386 6.87 -4.87 22.14
N ASP A 387 6.13 -4.83 23.25
CA ASP A 387 4.69 -4.56 23.29
C ASP A 387 4.36 -3.07 23.09
N ASN A 388 4.94 -2.47 22.03
CA ASN A 388 4.94 -1.04 21.79
C ASN A 388 3.53 -0.42 21.87
N ILE A 389 3.44 0.71 22.57
CA ILE A 389 2.22 1.51 22.71
C ILE A 389 2.38 2.78 21.87
N GLY A 390 2.05 2.64 20.59
CA GLY A 390 2.12 3.73 19.62
C GLY A 390 1.06 3.61 18.55
N PHE A 391 0.98 4.63 17.70
CA PHE A 391 0.11 4.64 16.54
C PHE A 391 0.88 4.11 15.32
N VAL A 392 1.18 2.80 15.35
CA VAL A 392 2.08 2.15 14.37
C VAL A 392 1.45 2.15 12.97
N LYS A 393 2.26 2.46 11.95
CA LYS A 393 1.84 2.49 10.54
C LYS A 393 2.63 1.56 9.63
N GLY A 394 3.79 1.08 10.08
CA GLY A 394 4.67 0.21 9.33
C GLY A 394 5.51 -0.61 10.30
N VAL A 395 5.76 -1.85 9.88
CA VAL A 395 6.51 -2.88 10.61
C VAL A 395 7.45 -3.48 9.59
N THR A 396 8.76 -3.46 9.83
CA THR A 396 9.74 -4.10 8.96
C THR A 396 10.78 -4.82 9.79
N TRP A 397 11.20 -5.99 9.30
CA TRP A 397 12.32 -6.74 9.82
C TRP A 397 13.56 -6.53 8.95
N GLY A 398 14.74 -6.58 9.54
CA GLY A 398 16.02 -6.59 8.84
C GLY A 398 17.17 -6.71 9.80
N ASP A 399 18.17 -7.52 9.46
CA ASP A 399 19.43 -7.65 10.19
C ASP A 399 20.34 -6.46 9.83
N TYR A 400 20.21 -5.36 10.57
CA TYR A 400 20.86 -4.09 10.19
C TYR A 400 22.31 -3.98 10.66
N ASP A 401 22.75 -4.87 11.56
CA ASP A 401 24.11 -4.92 12.09
C ASP A 401 24.90 -6.19 11.72
N ASP A 402 24.36 -7.01 10.81
CA ASP A 402 24.97 -8.23 10.22
C ASP A 402 25.37 -9.25 11.29
N ASP A 403 24.55 -9.37 12.35
CA ASP A 403 24.77 -10.32 13.44
C ASP A 403 24.04 -11.67 13.25
N GLY A 404 23.15 -11.72 12.26
CA GLY A 404 22.38 -12.89 11.85
C GLY A 404 20.99 -12.99 12.50
N ASP A 405 20.64 -12.10 13.44
CA ASP A 405 19.34 -12.08 14.11
C ASP A 405 18.48 -10.90 13.58
N PRO A 406 17.29 -11.15 12.99
CA PRO A 406 16.48 -10.07 12.44
C PRO A 406 16.04 -9.02 13.48
N ASP A 407 16.28 -7.74 13.18
CA ASP A 407 15.86 -6.59 14.00
C ASP A 407 14.55 -5.98 13.53
N LEU A 408 13.89 -5.23 14.41
CA LEU A 408 12.54 -4.71 14.16
C LEU A 408 12.52 -3.19 14.14
N TYR A 409 12.09 -2.60 13.01
CA TYR A 409 11.81 -1.17 12.90
C TYR A 409 10.31 -0.88 12.80
N LEU A 410 9.85 0.10 13.59
CA LEU A 410 8.47 0.56 13.65
C LEU A 410 8.36 2.02 13.25
N SER A 411 7.54 2.28 12.24
CA SER A 411 7.11 3.62 11.88
C SER A 411 5.86 4.01 12.68
N ARG A 412 5.82 5.22 13.25
CA ARG A 412 4.71 5.69 14.09
C ARG A 412 4.19 7.05 13.65
N LEU A 413 2.87 7.20 13.66
CA LEU A 413 2.24 8.46 13.27
C LEU A 413 2.18 9.43 14.45
N GLY A 414 2.82 10.60 14.30
CA GLY A 414 2.84 11.67 15.31
C GLY A 414 3.71 11.37 16.52
N GLN A 415 4.62 10.40 16.41
CA GLN A 415 5.57 9.97 17.43
C GLN A 415 6.91 9.66 16.75
N ASP A 416 8.00 9.60 17.52
CA ASP A 416 9.30 9.10 17.03
C ASP A 416 9.13 7.70 16.44
N ASN A 417 9.95 7.26 15.51
CA ASN A 417 10.03 5.85 15.12
C ASN A 417 10.80 5.05 16.18
N VAL A 418 10.81 3.72 16.07
CA VAL A 418 11.53 2.85 17.01
C VAL A 418 12.32 1.79 16.26
N LEU A 419 13.59 1.62 16.60
CA LEU A 419 14.41 0.49 16.20
C LEU A 419 14.69 -0.39 17.43
N TYR A 420 14.30 -1.65 17.35
CA TYR A 420 14.57 -2.67 18.35
C TYR A 420 15.65 -3.61 17.80
N ARG A 421 16.81 -3.65 18.46
CA ARG A 421 17.85 -4.62 18.17
C ARG A 421 17.53 -5.96 18.86
N ASN A 422 17.61 -7.05 18.11
CA ASN A 422 17.47 -8.39 18.62
C ASN A 422 18.72 -8.76 19.43
N GLU A 423 18.56 -9.10 20.71
CA GLU A 423 19.69 -9.50 21.57
C GLU A 423 19.78 -11.04 21.68
N GLY A 424 19.14 -11.72 20.72
CA GLY A 424 19.09 -13.16 20.57
C GLY A 424 17.74 -13.77 21.00
N PRO A 425 17.55 -15.08 20.71
CA PRO A 425 16.25 -15.75 20.68
C PRO A 425 15.55 -15.87 22.04
N ARG A 426 16.18 -15.47 23.16
CA ARG A 426 15.58 -15.57 24.52
C ARG A 426 15.69 -14.30 25.34
N GLU A 427 16.41 -13.31 24.85
CA GLU A 427 16.60 -12.05 25.56
C GLU A 427 15.51 -11.06 25.12
N PRO A 428 15.21 -10.04 25.96
CA PRO A 428 14.44 -8.89 25.52
C PRO A 428 15.20 -8.10 24.45
N PHE A 429 14.48 -7.50 23.50
CA PHE A 429 15.09 -6.62 22.51
C PHE A 429 15.57 -5.33 23.17
N ALA A 430 16.63 -4.74 22.62
CA ALA A 430 17.14 -3.44 23.05
C ALA A 430 16.55 -2.31 22.18
N ASP A 431 16.08 -1.22 22.80
CA ASP A 431 15.75 0.01 22.06
C ASP A 431 17.04 0.69 21.58
N ALA A 432 17.35 0.54 20.29
CA ALA A 432 18.53 1.07 19.63
C ALA A 432 18.26 2.45 18.96
N THR A 433 17.03 2.95 19.03
CA THR A 433 16.56 4.10 18.22
C THR A 433 17.46 5.33 18.31
N THR A 434 17.85 5.72 19.53
CA THR A 434 18.67 6.92 19.75
C THR A 434 20.12 6.71 19.35
N GLU A 435 20.66 5.51 19.57
CA GLU A 435 22.03 5.15 19.20
C GLU A 435 22.18 5.09 17.68
N ALA A 436 21.22 4.45 17.01
CA ALA A 436 21.19 4.28 15.56
C ALA A 436 20.87 5.58 14.80
N GLY A 437 20.19 6.55 15.43
CA GLY A 437 19.89 7.86 14.84
C GLY A 437 18.66 7.89 13.93
N VAL A 438 17.71 6.95 14.11
CA VAL A 438 16.59 6.69 13.18
C VAL A 438 15.21 7.01 13.77
N ALA A 439 15.17 7.87 14.79
CA ALA A 439 13.94 8.29 15.49
C ALA A 439 13.01 9.16 14.64
N GLU A 440 13.53 9.87 13.65
CA GLU A 440 12.76 10.76 12.79
C GLU A 440 12.31 10.02 11.50
N PRO A 441 11.28 10.52 10.80
CA PRO A 441 10.45 11.66 11.14
C PRO A 441 9.39 11.33 12.20
N GLN A 442 8.99 12.33 13.00
CA GLN A 442 7.84 12.26 13.93
C GLN A 442 6.50 12.22 13.18
N GLY A 443 6.22 11.10 12.54
CA GLY A 443 5.10 10.91 11.62
C GLY A 443 5.56 10.24 10.34
N SER A 444 5.34 8.94 10.24
CA SER A 444 5.80 8.09 9.15
C SER A 444 4.80 6.99 8.81
N PHE A 445 4.91 6.41 7.61
CA PHE A 445 4.09 5.28 7.14
C PHE A 445 4.94 4.14 6.54
N PRO A 446 5.05 3.90 5.21
CA PRO A 446 5.79 2.74 4.74
C PRO A 446 7.26 2.86 5.14
N THR A 447 7.83 1.73 5.53
CA THR A 447 9.24 1.59 5.91
C THR A 447 9.75 0.23 5.44
N TRP A 448 11.03 0.15 5.11
CA TRP A 448 11.70 -1.11 4.77
C TRP A 448 13.21 -1.02 4.97
N PHE A 449 13.84 -2.19 5.13
CA PHE A 449 15.28 -2.36 4.93
C PHE A 449 15.58 -2.84 3.51
N TRP A 450 16.72 -2.43 2.96
CA TRP A 450 17.18 -2.79 1.62
C TRP A 450 18.67 -2.48 1.44
N ASP A 451 19.32 -3.03 0.42
CA ASP A 451 20.64 -2.58 -0.02
C ASP A 451 20.45 -1.79 -1.33
N TYR A 452 20.39 -0.45 -1.22
CA TYR A 452 20.07 0.39 -2.40
C TYR A 452 21.29 0.68 -3.27
N ASP A 453 22.52 0.57 -2.74
CA ASP A 453 23.75 0.91 -3.46
C ASP A 453 24.65 -0.28 -3.78
N ASN A 454 24.20 -1.49 -3.42
CA ASN A 454 24.89 -2.77 -3.57
C ASN A 454 26.23 -2.81 -2.83
N ASP A 455 26.32 -2.22 -1.65
CA ASP A 455 27.52 -2.30 -0.81
C ASP A 455 27.56 -3.56 0.09
N GLY A 456 26.41 -4.23 0.25
CA GLY A 456 26.22 -5.46 1.01
C GLY A 456 25.62 -5.26 2.40
N ASP A 457 25.38 -4.02 2.81
CA ASP A 457 24.79 -3.68 4.11
C ASP A 457 23.34 -3.19 3.95
N LEU A 458 22.48 -3.45 4.95
CA LEU A 458 21.08 -3.00 4.89
C LEU A 458 20.92 -1.53 5.33
N ASP A 459 20.41 -0.73 4.41
CA ASP A 459 19.96 0.64 4.60
C ASP A 459 18.48 0.70 4.97
N LEU A 460 18.02 1.85 5.46
CA LEU A 460 16.65 2.03 5.95
C LEU A 460 15.94 3.16 5.21
N PHE A 461 14.72 2.90 4.77
CA PHE A 461 13.79 3.91 4.30
C PHE A 461 12.61 4.05 5.26
N ALA A 462 12.22 5.28 5.57
CA ALA A 462 11.01 5.58 6.32
C ALA A 462 10.27 6.75 5.66
N ALA A 463 9.10 6.51 5.09
CA ALA A 463 8.39 7.61 4.44
C ALA A 463 7.75 8.54 5.47
N GLY A 464 8.20 9.79 5.49
CA GLY A 464 7.62 10.85 6.28
C GLY A 464 6.20 11.18 5.83
N TYR A 465 5.33 11.33 6.81
CA TYR A 465 3.94 11.72 6.63
C TYR A 465 3.61 12.90 7.54
N HIS A 466 3.45 14.07 6.93
CA HIS A 466 2.86 15.23 7.57
C HIS A 466 2.00 15.98 6.56
N SER A 467 0.69 16.00 6.78
CA SER A 467 -0.23 16.74 5.92
C SER A 467 -1.15 17.61 6.77
N GLU A 468 -0.72 18.83 7.08
CA GLU A 468 -1.58 19.81 7.75
C GLU A 468 -2.49 20.55 6.75
N ASP A 469 -2.03 20.77 5.51
CA ASP A 469 -2.79 21.46 4.45
C ASP A 469 -2.43 20.90 3.05
N PRO A 470 -3.41 20.71 2.13
CA PRO A 470 -3.10 20.49 0.70
C PRO A 470 -2.19 21.57 0.09
N ALA A 471 -2.02 22.73 0.73
CA ALA A 471 -1.03 23.73 0.38
C ALA A 471 0.41 23.20 0.43
N ASP A 472 0.72 22.21 1.27
CA ASP A 472 2.05 21.56 1.29
C ASP A 472 2.34 20.82 -0.02
N ILE A 473 1.32 20.21 -0.63
CA ILE A 473 1.41 19.56 -1.96
C ILE A 473 1.69 20.62 -3.04
N ALA A 474 0.95 21.72 -2.98
CA ALA A 474 1.15 22.84 -3.89
C ALA A 474 2.53 23.48 -3.70
N ALA A 475 3.05 23.53 -2.47
CA ALA A 475 4.38 24.05 -2.16
C ALA A 475 5.50 23.27 -2.85
N VAL A 476 5.36 21.96 -3.02
CA VAL A 476 6.32 21.12 -3.78
C VAL A 476 6.54 21.65 -5.20
N TYR A 477 5.46 21.99 -5.89
CA TYR A 477 5.51 22.38 -7.29
C TYR A 477 5.66 23.89 -7.49
N LEU A 478 5.23 24.70 -6.50
CA LEU A 478 5.22 26.16 -6.58
C LEU A 478 6.46 26.81 -5.93
N GLY A 479 7.29 26.04 -5.21
CA GLY A 479 8.56 26.47 -4.64
C GLY A 479 8.60 27.20 -3.28
N PRO A 480 7.49 27.46 -2.53
CA PRO A 480 7.64 27.96 -1.17
C PRO A 480 8.18 26.87 -0.21
N PRO A 481 8.91 27.24 0.85
CA PRO A 481 9.30 26.30 1.91
C PRO A 481 8.05 25.67 2.55
N SER A 482 8.08 24.36 2.79
CA SER A 482 7.04 23.63 3.51
C SER A 482 7.62 22.93 4.73
N ALA A 483 6.79 22.75 5.75
CA ALA A 483 7.13 22.03 6.97
C ALA A 483 6.81 20.52 6.87
N ALA A 484 6.31 20.05 5.72
CA ALA A 484 5.96 18.64 5.55
C ALA A 484 7.19 17.73 5.73
N ALA A 485 6.95 16.58 6.35
CA ALA A 485 7.97 15.58 6.63
C ALA A 485 8.55 15.05 5.33
N ARG A 486 9.88 15.01 5.28
CA ARG A 486 10.63 14.36 4.20
C ARG A 486 10.68 12.86 4.48
N PRO A 487 10.88 12.01 3.47
CA PRO A 487 11.03 10.57 3.65
C PRO A 487 12.51 10.20 3.82
N PRO A 488 13.02 9.98 5.05
CA PRO A 488 14.44 9.77 5.20
C PRO A 488 14.91 8.49 4.52
N CYS A 489 16.04 8.61 3.83
CA CYS A 489 16.89 7.50 3.43
C CYS A 489 18.10 7.51 4.37
N TYR A 490 18.28 6.42 5.10
CA TYR A 490 19.31 6.22 6.09
C TYR A 490 20.31 5.21 5.55
N GLN A 491 21.57 5.63 5.36
CA GLN A 491 22.65 4.72 5.01
C GLN A 491 23.32 4.19 6.27
N THR A 492 23.52 2.88 6.37
CA THR A 492 24.24 2.27 7.50
C THR A 492 25.74 2.56 7.44
N HIS A 493 26.40 2.63 8.58
CA HIS A 493 27.86 2.74 8.68
C HIS A 493 28.55 1.38 8.94
N GLY A 494 27.77 0.29 9.03
CA GLY A 494 28.27 -1.04 9.39
C GLY A 494 28.70 -1.17 10.86
N ASP A 495 28.33 -0.21 11.72
CA ASP A 495 28.59 -0.20 13.16
C ASP A 495 27.30 -0.09 14.00
N GLY A 496 26.14 -0.37 13.37
CA GLY A 496 24.82 -0.24 13.96
C GLY A 496 24.29 1.21 14.00
N THR A 497 24.95 2.16 13.34
CA THR A 497 24.48 3.53 13.23
C THR A 497 24.20 3.94 11.79
N PHE A 498 23.30 4.91 11.60
CA PHE A 498 22.91 5.40 10.29
C PHE A 498 23.25 6.88 10.07
N ALA A 499 23.47 7.24 8.80
CA ALA A 499 23.48 8.63 8.32
C ALA A 499 22.24 8.93 7.48
N ASP A 500 21.57 10.06 7.78
CA ASP A 500 20.55 10.62 6.90
C ASP A 500 21.20 11.15 5.61
N ILE A 501 20.99 10.44 4.51
CA ILE A 501 21.50 10.75 3.16
C ILE A 501 20.40 11.28 2.23
N THR A 502 19.20 11.57 2.74
CA THR A 502 18.00 11.88 1.96
C THR A 502 18.23 12.94 0.87
N ALA A 503 18.86 14.05 1.24
CA ALA A 503 19.17 15.13 0.30
C ALA A 503 20.33 14.78 -0.65
N GLN A 504 21.27 13.95 -0.21
CA GLN A 504 22.39 13.48 -1.04
C GLN A 504 21.89 12.59 -2.18
N VAL A 505 20.92 11.72 -1.91
CA VAL A 505 20.36 10.80 -2.91
C VAL A 505 19.15 11.38 -3.65
N GLY A 506 18.75 12.63 -3.40
CA GLY A 506 17.67 13.29 -4.13
C GLY A 506 16.25 12.82 -3.76
N MET A 507 16.08 12.31 -2.54
CA MET A 507 14.79 11.87 -1.97
C MET A 507 14.18 12.93 -1.04
N ASP A 508 14.68 14.17 -1.04
CA ASP A 508 14.26 15.24 -0.11
C ASP A 508 12.97 15.98 -0.50
N GLY A 509 12.26 15.46 -1.50
CA GLY A 509 10.93 15.93 -1.88
C GLY A 509 9.85 15.51 -0.88
N ILE A 510 8.75 16.26 -0.84
CA ILE A 510 7.56 15.86 -0.08
C ILE A 510 6.78 14.84 -0.91
N ILE A 511 6.50 13.68 -0.32
CA ILE A 511 5.87 12.57 -1.02
C ILE A 511 4.49 12.22 -0.43
N LEU A 512 4.30 12.37 0.89
CA LEU A 512 3.04 12.01 1.58
C LEU A 512 2.62 10.56 1.29
N ALA A 513 3.60 9.65 1.34
CA ALA A 513 3.39 8.25 1.06
C ALA A 513 2.46 7.63 2.10
N MET A 514 1.57 6.74 1.64
CA MET A 514 0.84 5.84 2.54
C MET A 514 1.10 4.39 2.17
N GLY A 515 1.13 4.04 0.88
CA GLY A 515 1.64 2.74 0.42
C GLY A 515 2.91 2.93 -0.41
N ALA A 516 3.86 2.00 -0.32
CA ALA A 516 5.07 2.03 -1.13
C ALA A 516 5.73 0.66 -1.14
N ASN A 517 6.38 0.34 -2.25
CA ASN A 517 7.19 -0.87 -2.40
C ASN A 517 8.35 -0.60 -3.38
N PHE A 518 9.29 -1.55 -3.48
CA PHE A 518 10.49 -1.42 -4.30
C PHE A 518 10.72 -2.68 -5.17
N GLY A 519 11.49 -2.49 -6.25
CA GLY A 519 11.82 -3.51 -7.24
C GLY A 519 12.74 -2.94 -8.33
N ASP A 520 13.34 -3.76 -9.17
CA ASP A 520 14.25 -3.34 -10.25
C ASP A 520 13.49 -3.25 -11.57
N ILE A 521 13.03 -2.04 -11.92
CA ILE A 521 12.12 -1.85 -13.07
C ILE A 521 12.85 -1.86 -14.41
N ASP A 522 14.18 -1.75 -14.43
CA ASP A 522 14.95 -1.78 -15.67
C ASP A 522 16.07 -2.82 -15.72
N ASN A 523 16.04 -3.76 -14.77
CA ASN A 523 16.97 -4.87 -14.66
C ASN A 523 18.44 -4.43 -14.58
N ASP A 524 18.74 -3.24 -14.06
CA ASP A 524 20.12 -2.75 -13.91
C ASP A 524 20.82 -3.24 -12.63
N GLY A 525 20.11 -3.97 -11.79
CA GLY A 525 20.57 -4.55 -10.54
C GLY A 525 20.55 -3.57 -9.36
N PHE A 526 19.88 -2.42 -9.48
CA PHE A 526 19.63 -1.49 -8.39
C PHE A 526 18.12 -1.34 -8.17
N LEU A 527 17.69 -1.42 -6.91
CA LEU A 527 16.27 -1.36 -6.57
C LEU A 527 15.73 0.08 -6.70
N ASP A 528 14.63 0.21 -7.42
CA ASP A 528 13.82 1.41 -7.62
C ASP A 528 12.61 1.43 -6.66
N CYS A 529 11.90 2.55 -6.53
CA CYS A 529 10.74 2.65 -5.64
C CYS A 529 9.49 3.19 -6.35
N TYR A 530 8.37 2.51 -6.17
CA TYR A 530 7.06 3.07 -6.45
C TYR A 530 6.40 3.53 -5.14
N ILE A 531 6.01 4.80 -5.10
CA ILE A 531 5.47 5.43 -3.90
C ILE A 531 4.04 5.93 -4.16
N GLY A 532 3.09 5.31 -3.47
CA GLY A 532 1.66 5.61 -3.48
C GLY A 532 1.30 6.71 -2.48
N THR A 533 0.54 7.69 -2.96
CA THR A 533 0.05 8.82 -2.15
C THR A 533 -1.37 8.53 -1.68
N GLY A 534 -1.68 8.72 -0.40
CA GLY A 534 -2.94 8.21 0.16
C GLY A 534 -3.80 9.20 0.95
N ASN A 535 -3.35 10.46 1.15
CA ASN A 535 -4.01 11.40 2.07
C ASN A 535 -5.53 11.50 1.81
N PRO A 536 -6.41 11.21 2.78
CA PRO A 536 -7.85 11.16 2.58
C PRO A 536 -8.50 12.45 2.07
N ASP A 537 -7.91 13.64 2.27
CA ASP A 537 -8.53 14.87 1.76
C ASP A 537 -8.69 14.82 0.23
N LEU A 538 -9.93 15.00 -0.24
CA LEU A 538 -10.28 15.01 -1.66
C LEU A 538 -9.55 16.11 -2.46
N ARG A 539 -9.03 17.13 -1.77
CA ARG A 539 -8.21 18.20 -2.36
C ARG A 539 -6.75 17.78 -2.59
N SER A 540 -6.29 16.70 -1.96
CA SER A 540 -4.92 16.22 -2.06
C SER A 540 -4.70 15.41 -3.35
N LEU A 541 -4.82 16.08 -4.50
CA LEU A 541 -4.56 15.49 -5.82
C LEU A 541 -3.05 15.56 -6.12
N LEU A 542 -2.30 14.58 -5.65
CA LEU A 542 -0.85 14.44 -5.84
C LEU A 542 -0.61 13.17 -6.69
N PRO A 543 0.32 13.17 -7.65
CA PRO A 543 0.63 11.96 -8.38
C PRO A 543 1.37 10.96 -7.48
N ASN A 544 1.07 9.68 -7.64
CA ASN A 544 2.00 8.61 -7.25
C ASN A 544 3.33 8.79 -8.00
N ARG A 545 4.43 8.33 -7.39
CA ARG A 545 5.79 8.62 -7.88
C ARG A 545 6.58 7.34 -8.14
N MET A 546 7.36 7.35 -9.21
CA MET A 546 8.38 6.34 -9.50
C MET A 546 9.76 6.95 -9.39
N MET A 547 10.55 6.43 -8.45
CA MET A 547 11.91 6.86 -8.15
C MET A 547 12.88 5.80 -8.67
N ARG A 548 13.53 6.08 -9.80
CA ARG A 548 14.54 5.20 -10.37
C ARG A 548 15.89 5.39 -9.68
N ASN A 549 16.49 4.33 -9.16
CA ASN A 549 17.85 4.33 -8.63
C ASN A 549 18.86 4.49 -9.77
N VAL A 550 19.84 5.37 -9.61
CA VAL A 550 20.87 5.66 -10.61
C VAL A 550 22.21 5.16 -10.10
N GLY A 551 22.36 3.83 -10.15
CA GLY A 551 23.61 3.15 -9.85
C GLY A 551 24.09 3.32 -8.41
N GLY A 552 23.17 3.30 -7.44
CA GLY A 552 23.46 3.42 -6.01
C GLY A 552 23.82 4.84 -5.56
N GLN A 553 23.77 5.84 -6.44
CA GLN A 553 24.25 7.18 -6.11
C GLN A 553 23.14 8.16 -5.74
N ARG A 554 21.97 7.99 -6.35
CA ARG A 554 20.81 8.87 -6.19
C ARG A 554 19.58 8.23 -6.82
N PHE A 555 18.41 8.75 -6.46
CA PHE A 555 17.15 8.48 -7.10
C PHE A 555 16.80 9.58 -8.12
N ALA A 556 16.10 9.19 -9.17
CA ALA A 556 15.69 10.04 -10.29
C ALA A 556 14.20 9.84 -10.55
N GLU A 557 13.46 10.92 -10.70
CA GLU A 557 12.06 10.87 -11.12
C GLU A 557 11.91 10.25 -12.50
N ALA A 558 11.06 9.22 -12.57
CA ALA A 558 10.61 8.49 -13.76
C ALA A 558 9.06 8.48 -13.87
N THR A 559 8.38 9.27 -13.04
CA THR A 559 6.93 9.25 -12.85
C THR A 559 6.15 9.48 -14.15
N PHE A 560 6.47 10.52 -14.91
CA PHE A 560 5.63 10.96 -16.03
C PHE A 560 5.94 10.25 -17.35
N SER A 561 7.21 9.94 -17.60
CA SER A 561 7.69 9.18 -18.75
C SER A 561 7.29 7.70 -18.63
N GLY A 562 7.34 7.16 -17.42
CA GLY A 562 6.84 5.83 -17.05
C GLY A 562 5.33 5.68 -17.18
N GLY A 563 4.58 6.78 -17.00
CA GLY A 563 3.12 6.75 -16.97
C GLY A 563 2.53 6.43 -15.60
N PHE A 564 3.32 6.59 -14.53
CA PHE A 564 2.99 6.23 -13.15
C PHE A 564 2.24 7.33 -12.37
N GLY A 565 2.13 8.54 -12.96
CA GLY A 565 1.60 9.74 -12.30
C GLY A 565 0.10 9.75 -11.99
N HIS A 566 -0.48 8.65 -11.50
CA HIS A 566 -1.87 8.60 -11.06
C HIS A 566 -2.13 9.56 -9.91
N ILE A 567 -3.13 10.44 -10.07
CA ILE A 567 -3.59 11.35 -8.99
C ILE A 567 -4.67 10.72 -8.10
N GLN A 568 -4.99 9.46 -8.36
CA GLN A 568 -5.84 8.64 -7.51
C GLN A 568 -4.98 8.02 -6.42
N LYS A 569 -5.58 7.78 -5.25
CA LYS A 569 -4.85 7.39 -4.06
C LYS A 569 -4.24 6.00 -4.24
N GLY A 570 -2.92 5.86 -4.08
CA GLY A 570 -2.20 4.59 -4.19
C GLY A 570 -1.86 3.99 -2.83
N HIS A 571 -2.19 2.70 -2.64
CA HIS A 571 -1.95 1.96 -1.40
C HIS A 571 -1.17 0.67 -1.69
N GLY A 572 -1.85 -0.48 -1.86
CA GLY A 572 -1.19 -1.75 -2.15
C GLY A 572 -0.40 -1.72 -3.46
N ILE A 573 0.91 -1.98 -3.38
CA ILE A 573 1.83 -2.02 -4.52
C ILE A 573 2.62 -3.33 -4.44
N SER A 574 2.64 -4.07 -5.54
CA SER A 574 3.36 -5.34 -5.67
C SER A 574 4.17 -5.36 -6.97
N PHE A 575 5.46 -5.70 -6.86
CA PHE A 575 6.35 -5.96 -8.00
C PHE A 575 6.41 -7.45 -8.28
N ALA A 576 6.37 -7.82 -9.55
CA ALA A 576 6.44 -9.22 -9.99
C ALA A 576 6.61 -9.33 -11.52
N ASP A 577 7.33 -10.35 -11.98
CA ASP A 577 7.35 -10.75 -13.40
C ASP A 577 6.09 -11.59 -13.73
N LEU A 578 4.96 -10.93 -13.96
CA LEU A 578 3.65 -11.58 -14.16
C LEU A 578 3.51 -12.27 -15.52
N ASP A 579 4.32 -11.86 -16.51
CA ASP A 579 4.32 -12.42 -17.85
C ASP A 579 5.49 -13.40 -18.12
N ASN A 580 6.38 -13.61 -17.16
CA ASN A 580 7.55 -14.49 -17.25
C ASN A 580 8.51 -14.11 -18.40
N ASP A 581 8.74 -12.82 -18.61
CA ASP A 581 9.70 -12.34 -19.59
C ASP A 581 11.04 -11.85 -18.99
N GLY A 582 11.07 -11.74 -17.66
CA GLY A 582 12.23 -11.41 -16.87
C GLY A 582 12.33 -9.96 -16.43
N ASP A 583 11.36 -9.11 -16.72
CA ASP A 583 11.23 -7.80 -16.11
C ASP A 583 10.04 -7.72 -15.14
N GLN A 584 10.13 -6.83 -14.15
CA GLN A 584 9.08 -6.71 -13.14
C GLN A 584 7.97 -5.78 -13.65
N ASP A 585 6.75 -6.31 -13.66
CA ASP A 585 5.50 -5.56 -13.74
C ASP A 585 5.11 -5.01 -12.35
N ILE A 586 4.14 -4.09 -12.33
CA ILE A 586 3.65 -3.49 -11.07
C ILE A 586 2.13 -3.56 -11.01
N TYR A 587 1.59 -4.28 -10.03
CA TYR A 587 0.17 -4.26 -9.70
C TYR A 587 -0.12 -3.28 -8.56
N ILE A 588 -1.16 -2.46 -8.71
CA ILE A 588 -1.48 -1.40 -7.75
C ILE A 588 -2.96 -1.36 -7.42
N VAL A 589 -3.26 -1.36 -6.13
CA VAL A 589 -4.59 -1.04 -5.60
C VAL A 589 -4.75 0.47 -5.47
N LEU A 590 -5.71 1.01 -6.21
CA LEU A 590 -6.06 2.43 -6.21
C LEU A 590 -7.42 2.66 -5.55
N GLY A 591 -7.55 3.79 -4.87
CA GLY A 591 -8.76 4.19 -4.14
C GLY A 591 -8.40 4.76 -2.78
N GLY A 592 -9.27 5.62 -2.26
CA GLY A 592 -9.07 6.33 -0.99
C GLY A 592 -9.94 5.82 0.14
N ALA A 593 -9.92 6.56 1.25
CA ALA A 593 -10.58 6.17 2.49
C ALA A 593 -12.09 6.47 2.49
N TYR A 594 -12.56 7.49 1.78
CA TYR A 594 -13.97 7.88 1.76
C TYR A 594 -14.80 6.99 0.83
N ASP A 595 -16.08 6.77 1.17
CA ASP A 595 -17.02 5.92 0.42
C ASP A 595 -17.08 6.22 -1.09
N GLY A 596 -16.87 7.48 -1.48
CA GLY A 596 -16.92 7.97 -2.86
C GLY A 596 -15.55 8.17 -3.50
N ASP A 597 -14.47 7.70 -2.88
CA ASP A 597 -13.10 7.78 -3.37
C ASP A 597 -12.60 6.45 -3.94
N PHE A 598 -13.51 5.56 -4.36
CA PHE A 598 -13.17 4.33 -5.04
C PHE A 598 -12.56 4.60 -6.42
N TYR A 599 -11.62 3.76 -6.84
CA TYR A 599 -11.02 3.81 -8.17
C TYR A 599 -10.68 2.41 -8.68
N GLN A 600 -10.40 2.26 -9.98
CA GLN A 600 -9.96 0.97 -10.52
C GLN A 600 -8.48 0.71 -10.27
N ASN A 601 -8.14 -0.54 -9.96
CA ASN A 601 -6.76 -1.01 -9.86
C ASN A 601 -6.04 -0.99 -11.22
N VAL A 602 -4.71 -0.99 -11.19
CA VAL A 602 -3.85 -0.86 -12.37
C VAL A 602 -2.80 -1.98 -12.39
N LEU A 603 -2.51 -2.49 -13.58
CA LEU A 603 -1.38 -3.39 -13.83
C LEU A 603 -0.47 -2.74 -14.86
N PHE A 604 0.67 -2.21 -14.42
CA PHE A 604 1.69 -1.66 -15.28
C PHE A 604 2.56 -2.78 -15.85
N GLU A 605 2.30 -3.16 -17.11
CA GLU A 605 3.18 -4.04 -17.89
C GLU A 605 4.44 -3.28 -18.30
N ASN A 606 5.58 -3.86 -17.98
CA ASN A 606 6.89 -3.31 -18.23
C ASN A 606 7.27 -3.43 -19.73
N PRO A 607 7.81 -2.35 -20.36
CA PRO A 607 8.17 -2.39 -21.77
C PRO A 607 9.47 -3.16 -22.08
N GLY A 608 10.24 -3.52 -21.06
CA GLY A 608 11.55 -4.15 -21.13
C GLY A 608 12.69 -3.26 -21.62
N HIS A 609 13.89 -3.55 -21.11
CA HIS A 609 15.08 -2.69 -21.26
C HIS A 609 16.27 -3.39 -21.92
N GLY A 610 16.11 -4.67 -22.27
CA GLY A 610 17.15 -5.47 -22.93
C GLY A 610 18.36 -5.77 -22.04
N HIS A 611 18.19 -5.63 -20.73
CA HIS A 611 19.13 -6.10 -19.72
C HIS A 611 18.92 -7.60 -19.44
N ARG A 612 19.91 -8.19 -18.78
CA ARG A 612 19.94 -9.60 -18.40
C ARG A 612 19.29 -9.73 -17.04
N TRP A 613 18.72 -10.89 -16.74
CA TRP A 613 18.00 -11.11 -15.49
C TRP A 613 18.24 -12.53 -14.96
N LEU A 614 17.86 -12.77 -13.71
CA LEU A 614 17.83 -14.09 -13.10
C LEU A 614 16.74 -14.11 -12.03
N THR A 615 15.78 -15.03 -12.15
CA THR A 615 14.77 -15.23 -11.12
C THR A 615 15.14 -16.43 -10.25
N LEU A 616 15.19 -16.23 -8.93
CA LEU A 616 15.47 -17.28 -7.96
C LEU A 616 14.21 -17.65 -7.18
N ARG A 617 13.83 -18.93 -7.23
CA ARG A 617 12.84 -19.54 -6.33
C ARG A 617 13.62 -20.26 -5.23
N LEU A 618 13.64 -19.70 -4.04
CA LEU A 618 14.33 -20.30 -2.90
C LEU A 618 13.35 -21.16 -2.10
N GLU A 619 13.80 -22.34 -1.65
CA GLU A 619 13.05 -23.24 -0.78
C GLU A 619 13.89 -23.60 0.45
N GLY A 620 13.50 -23.10 1.63
CA GLY A 620 14.11 -23.48 2.90
C GLY A 620 13.77 -24.90 3.32
N VAL A 621 14.63 -25.50 4.15
CA VAL A 621 14.47 -26.88 4.64
C VAL A 621 14.63 -26.97 6.15
N GLN A 622 15.72 -26.42 6.66
CA GLN A 622 15.88 -26.12 8.09
C GLN A 622 15.47 -24.68 8.34
N SER A 623 15.78 -23.79 7.39
CA SER A 623 15.20 -22.46 7.36
C SER A 623 13.74 -22.52 6.92
N ASN A 624 12.98 -21.47 7.26
CA ASN A 624 11.59 -21.33 6.86
C ASN A 624 11.41 -21.56 5.34
N ARG A 625 10.30 -22.19 4.95
CA ARG A 625 10.08 -22.72 3.59
C ARG A 625 10.17 -21.62 2.54
N ASP A 626 9.64 -20.43 2.83
CA ASP A 626 9.67 -19.27 1.95
C ASP A 626 11.07 -18.62 1.82
N ALA A 627 12.03 -19.06 2.62
CA ALA A 627 13.36 -18.48 2.71
C ALA A 627 13.38 -16.98 3.08
N LEU A 628 12.33 -16.48 3.75
CA LEU A 628 12.28 -15.10 4.24
C LEU A 628 13.50 -14.80 5.11
N GLY A 629 14.19 -13.70 4.80
CA GLY A 629 15.45 -13.31 5.41
C GLY A 629 16.71 -13.90 4.75
N ALA A 630 16.60 -14.78 3.75
CA ALA A 630 17.78 -15.28 3.04
C ALA A 630 18.48 -14.16 2.27
N HIS A 631 19.78 -14.02 2.48
CA HIS A 631 20.62 -13.03 1.81
C HIS A 631 21.26 -13.62 0.54
N ILE A 632 21.21 -12.89 -0.56
CA ILE A 632 21.65 -13.33 -1.89
C ILE A 632 22.71 -12.38 -2.40
N GLN A 633 23.83 -12.94 -2.87
CA GLN A 633 24.85 -12.21 -3.62
C GLN A 633 24.95 -12.77 -5.04
N ALA A 634 24.62 -11.96 -6.04
CA ALA A 634 24.88 -12.24 -7.45
C ALA A 634 26.10 -11.46 -7.93
N ARG A 635 27.24 -12.15 -8.14
CA ARG A 635 28.44 -11.51 -8.68
C ARG A 635 28.48 -11.61 -10.19
N ILE A 636 28.55 -10.48 -10.87
CA ILE A 636 28.58 -10.40 -12.33
C ILE A 636 29.87 -9.78 -12.87
N ARG A 637 30.12 -10.00 -14.16
CA ARG A 637 31.09 -9.23 -14.95
C ARG A 637 30.36 -8.50 -16.06
N GLU A 638 30.52 -7.18 -16.12
CA GLU A 638 29.93 -6.31 -17.13
C GLU A 638 31.01 -5.37 -17.68
N LYS A 639 31.26 -5.42 -19.00
CA LYS A 639 32.27 -4.58 -19.68
C LYS A 639 33.66 -4.67 -19.04
N GLY A 640 34.00 -5.84 -18.49
CA GLY A 640 35.26 -6.10 -17.80
C GLY A 640 35.34 -5.64 -16.34
N LEU A 641 34.32 -4.95 -15.82
CA LEU A 641 34.17 -4.64 -14.40
C LEU A 641 33.45 -5.77 -13.69
N VAL A 642 33.80 -6.01 -12.44
CA VAL A 642 33.12 -6.97 -11.56
C VAL A 642 32.39 -6.17 -10.50
N ARG A 643 31.10 -6.45 -10.32
CA ARG A 643 30.27 -5.89 -9.25
C ARG A 643 29.39 -6.98 -8.65
N ASP A 644 28.99 -6.74 -7.42
CA ASP A 644 28.03 -7.54 -6.69
C ASP A 644 26.65 -6.87 -6.79
N ILE A 645 25.62 -7.69 -6.73
CA ILE A 645 24.21 -7.30 -6.59
C ILE A 645 23.70 -8.08 -5.40
N TYR A 646 23.05 -7.40 -4.46
CA TYR A 646 22.52 -8.00 -3.25
C TYR A 646 21.00 -7.96 -3.23
N ALA A 647 20.40 -8.95 -2.59
CA ALA A 647 18.96 -9.03 -2.37
C ALA A 647 18.68 -9.83 -1.09
N THR A 648 17.58 -9.50 -0.42
CA THR A 648 17.07 -10.24 0.73
C THR A 648 15.64 -10.65 0.44
N VAL A 649 15.32 -11.92 0.68
CA VAL A 649 13.96 -12.43 0.46
C VAL A 649 13.00 -11.80 1.46
N GLY A 650 11.97 -11.13 0.96
CA GLY A 650 10.95 -10.45 1.74
C GLY A 650 9.77 -10.01 0.88
N SER A 651 8.66 -9.66 1.53
CA SER A 651 7.47 -9.08 0.88
C SER A 651 7.71 -7.65 0.33
N GLY A 652 8.81 -7.00 0.73
CA GLY A 652 9.14 -5.62 0.37
C GLY A 652 8.57 -4.61 1.35
N GLY A 653 7.86 -3.60 0.84
CA GLY A 653 7.35 -2.47 1.59
C GLY A 653 6.03 -2.71 2.35
N SER A 654 5.16 -1.69 2.38
CA SER A 654 3.93 -1.71 3.17
C SER A 654 2.68 -1.55 2.30
N PHE A 655 1.53 -2.03 2.80
CA PHE A 655 0.24 -2.13 2.12
C PHE A 655 0.18 -3.12 0.95
N GLY A 656 1.30 -3.49 0.36
CA GLY A 656 1.35 -4.55 -0.63
C GLY A 656 2.60 -5.41 -0.46
N ALA A 657 2.53 -6.61 -0.99
CA ALA A 657 3.61 -7.58 -0.94
C ALA A 657 3.96 -8.03 -2.36
N SER A 658 5.24 -7.93 -2.69
CA SER A 658 5.82 -8.42 -3.94
C SER A 658 5.94 -9.95 -3.91
N SER A 659 6.21 -10.54 -5.07
CA SER A 659 6.58 -11.95 -5.22
C SER A 659 7.73 -12.29 -4.27
N LEU A 660 7.66 -13.42 -3.56
CA LEU A 660 8.79 -13.90 -2.77
C LEU A 660 9.91 -14.49 -3.65
N GLN A 661 9.63 -14.73 -4.94
CA GLN A 661 10.70 -15.03 -5.90
C GLN A 661 11.59 -13.80 -6.05
N GLN A 662 12.89 -14.01 -6.15
CA GLN A 662 13.84 -12.92 -6.28
C GLN A 662 14.14 -12.70 -7.76
N GLU A 663 13.46 -11.72 -8.38
CA GLU A 663 13.69 -11.29 -9.75
C GLU A 663 14.85 -10.28 -9.80
N ILE A 664 16.07 -10.78 -10.07
CA ILE A 664 17.30 -9.99 -9.97
C ILE A 664 17.75 -9.52 -11.37
N GLY A 665 17.78 -8.21 -11.57
CA GLY A 665 18.40 -7.58 -12.73
C GLY A 665 19.93 -7.70 -12.71
N LEU A 666 20.52 -8.06 -13.85
CA LEU A 666 21.96 -8.28 -14.01
C LEU A 666 22.60 -7.25 -14.94
N GLY A 667 21.88 -6.18 -15.29
CA GLY A 667 22.32 -5.15 -16.22
C GLY A 667 22.73 -5.73 -17.56
N ARG A 668 23.88 -5.30 -18.10
CA ARG A 668 24.41 -5.83 -19.36
C ARG A 668 25.52 -6.85 -19.11
N ALA A 669 25.38 -7.68 -18.08
CA ALA A 669 26.35 -8.70 -17.72
C ALA A 669 26.78 -9.56 -18.93
N ASP A 670 28.09 -9.68 -19.10
CA ASP A 670 28.72 -10.62 -20.02
C ASP A 670 28.79 -12.03 -19.41
N THR A 671 28.85 -12.10 -18.07
CA THR A 671 29.00 -13.35 -17.33
C THR A 671 28.44 -13.21 -15.91
N LEU A 672 27.61 -14.16 -15.49
CA LEU A 672 27.30 -14.40 -14.10
C LEU A 672 28.40 -15.29 -13.49
N LEU A 673 29.19 -14.75 -12.56
CA LEU A 673 30.33 -15.44 -11.97
C LEU A 673 29.90 -16.44 -10.91
N PHE A 674 28.99 -16.03 -10.04
CA PHE A 674 28.30 -16.93 -9.12
C PHE A 674 27.06 -16.25 -8.53
N VAL A 675 26.16 -17.08 -8.00
CA VAL A 675 25.16 -16.70 -7.01
C VAL A 675 25.52 -17.41 -5.70
N GLU A 676 25.50 -16.69 -4.58
CA GLU A 676 25.66 -17.22 -3.24
C GLU A 676 24.40 -16.90 -2.43
N VAL A 677 23.83 -17.91 -1.79
CA VAL A 677 22.67 -17.78 -0.89
C VAL A 677 23.15 -18.08 0.53
N ILE A 678 22.85 -17.19 1.47
CA ILE A 678 23.04 -17.38 2.90
C ILE A 678 21.65 -17.63 3.51
N TRP A 679 21.45 -18.82 4.06
CA TRP A 679 20.18 -19.20 4.65
C TRP A 679 20.05 -18.66 6.08
N PRO A 680 18.90 -18.06 6.46
CA PRO A 680 18.77 -17.27 7.67
C PRO A 680 19.00 -18.12 8.93
N THR A 681 18.18 -19.16 9.11
CA THR A 681 18.19 -20.03 10.30
C THR A 681 19.51 -20.78 10.49
N THR A 682 20.15 -21.24 9.40
CA THR A 682 21.34 -22.11 9.49
C THR A 682 22.68 -21.37 9.31
N GLY A 683 22.65 -20.14 8.78
CA GLY A 683 23.84 -19.45 8.29
C GLY A 683 24.58 -20.19 7.16
N GLN A 684 23.98 -21.24 6.57
CA GLN A 684 24.62 -22.02 5.53
C GLN A 684 24.83 -21.16 4.29
N LYS A 685 26.05 -21.19 3.73
CA LYS A 685 26.35 -20.56 2.44
C LYS A 685 26.33 -21.60 1.30
N GLN A 686 25.44 -21.45 0.33
CA GLN A 686 25.40 -22.24 -0.90
C GLN A 686 25.77 -21.39 -2.10
N ARG A 687 26.80 -21.82 -2.85
CA ARG A 687 27.36 -21.05 -3.96
C ARG A 687 27.29 -21.82 -5.28
N PHE A 688 26.80 -21.15 -6.32
CA PHE A 688 26.56 -21.70 -7.64
C PHE A 688 27.28 -20.87 -8.72
N SER A 689 28.32 -21.42 -9.36
CA SER A 689 29.17 -20.68 -10.32
C SER A 689 28.89 -20.94 -11.81
N ASN A 690 27.91 -21.79 -12.13
CA ASN A 690 27.59 -22.18 -13.51
C ASN A 690 26.11 -21.99 -13.84
N LEU A 691 25.50 -20.93 -13.29
CA LEU A 691 24.13 -20.56 -13.64
C LEU A 691 24.12 -19.79 -14.97
N ALA A 692 23.17 -20.11 -15.84
CA ALA A 692 22.87 -19.26 -16.99
C ALA A 692 22.07 -18.03 -16.51
N MET A 693 22.14 -16.96 -17.29
CA MET A 693 21.27 -15.78 -17.15
C MET A 693 20.01 -15.98 -18.01
N ASP A 694 19.03 -15.09 -17.84
CA ASP A 694 17.74 -15.05 -18.52
C ASP A 694 16.93 -16.34 -18.31
N GLN A 695 16.85 -16.78 -17.06
CA GLN A 695 16.13 -17.97 -16.68
C GLN A 695 15.64 -17.90 -15.24
N ILE A 696 14.69 -18.76 -14.93
CA ILE A 696 14.19 -19.01 -13.58
C ILE A 696 14.90 -20.25 -13.02
N VAL A 697 15.34 -20.19 -11.78
CA VAL A 697 16.08 -21.26 -11.12
C VAL A 697 15.49 -21.53 -9.74
N HIS A 698 15.18 -22.80 -9.47
CA HIS A 698 14.82 -23.27 -8.15
C HIS A 698 16.06 -23.74 -7.37
N ILE A 699 16.25 -23.21 -6.17
CA ILE A 699 17.35 -23.53 -5.26
C ILE A 699 16.76 -23.96 -3.92
N ARG A 700 17.09 -25.18 -3.51
CA ARG A 700 16.64 -25.74 -2.24
C ARG A 700 17.81 -25.81 -1.24
N GLU A 701 17.54 -25.46 0.01
CA GLU A 701 18.55 -25.48 1.08
C GLU A 701 19.22 -26.86 1.20
N GLY A 702 20.56 -26.86 1.24
CA GLY A 702 21.39 -28.06 1.32
C GLY A 702 21.58 -28.83 0.00
N ASP A 703 20.80 -28.57 -1.04
CA ASP A 703 20.92 -29.28 -2.33
C ASP A 703 22.09 -28.74 -3.17
N ALA A 704 22.94 -29.64 -3.65
CA ALA A 704 24.16 -29.26 -4.38
C ALA A 704 23.90 -28.76 -5.82
N THR A 705 22.70 -28.98 -6.37
CA THR A 705 22.39 -28.72 -7.78
C THR A 705 21.12 -27.89 -7.90
N PRO A 706 21.21 -26.67 -8.46
CA PRO A 706 20.03 -25.86 -8.75
C PRO A 706 19.25 -26.43 -9.93
N ILE A 707 17.92 -26.25 -9.94
CA ILE A 707 17.02 -26.83 -10.94
C ILE A 707 16.44 -25.69 -11.81
N PRO A 708 16.74 -25.64 -13.12
CA PRO A 708 16.09 -24.68 -14.02
C PRO A 708 14.58 -24.92 -14.06
N VAL A 709 13.81 -23.83 -13.99
CA VAL A 709 12.36 -23.84 -14.15
C VAL A 709 12.03 -23.29 -15.54
N HIS A 710 11.19 -24.02 -16.27
CA HIS A 710 10.80 -23.65 -17.63
C HIS A 710 9.33 -23.26 -17.66
N LEU A 711 9.09 -21.95 -17.77
CA LEU A 711 7.77 -21.37 -17.98
C LEU A 711 7.69 -20.76 -19.38
N ASN A 712 6.46 -20.65 -19.87
CA ASN A 712 6.22 -19.92 -21.11
C ASN A 712 6.18 -18.44 -20.79
N ARG A 713 6.93 -17.64 -21.54
CA ARG A 713 6.66 -16.21 -21.63
C ARG A 713 5.23 -16.02 -22.13
N LEU A 714 4.48 -15.21 -21.41
CA LEU A 714 3.10 -14.86 -21.67
C LEU A 714 3.05 -13.57 -22.50
N SER A 715 1.86 -13.25 -22.97
CA SER A 715 1.57 -11.98 -23.62
C SER A 715 0.36 -11.42 -22.91
N LEU A 716 0.53 -10.37 -22.11
CA LEU A 716 -0.55 -9.69 -21.40
C LEU A 716 -1.34 -8.79 -22.35
N SER A 717 -1.77 -9.37 -23.47
CA SER A 717 -2.63 -8.71 -24.44
C SER A 717 -4.08 -9.04 -24.12
N ALA A 718 -4.93 -8.02 -24.10
CA ALA A 718 -6.37 -8.21 -24.10
C ALA A 718 -6.75 -9.21 -25.21
N SER A 719 -7.41 -10.31 -24.87
CA SER A 719 -8.12 -11.08 -25.89
C SER A 719 -9.12 -10.13 -26.56
N PRO A 720 -9.18 -10.10 -27.91
CA PRO A 720 -9.90 -9.08 -28.67
C PRO A 720 -11.41 -9.03 -28.43
#